data_AF-A0A2M9JSI4-F1
#
_entry.id   AF-A0A2M9JSI4-F1
#
_cell.length_a   1.000
_cell.length_b   1.000
_cell.length_c   1.000
_cell.angle_alpha   90.00
_cell.angle_beta   90.00
_cell.angle_gamma   90.00
#
_symmetry.space_group_name_H-M   'P 1'
#
loop_
_entity.id
_entity.type
_entity.pdbx_description
1 polymer ?
#
loop_
_entity_poly.entity_id
_entity_poly.type
_entity_poly.pdbx_seq_one_letter_code
_entity_poly.pdbx_strand_id
1 'polypeptide(L)'
;MDLDALRYGNFSALGEAVGDWEEMVVNLKSLQDDAERDLKAKADRANWHGANATVSREFVDKTAGEFADAHTQANSIAKILGDTRSELIDYRQQLNDAIDRGMKKNLTVVDTGNGGFTVTMNIHPDRAAKGTEVPDHSPQDVTGLRDEVQRILSGATESDNTAAKTLNLIVDQATYGFSGADYSDRDAAAKAVKEADDLANLMKNKGDDMTPAEFDRLNASMAKYKNDPLFQEEFAKTLGPKGTLDFWADLSDPSDGGDLQRARRDQLGDFQKNLGMTLAGATQSDSADMQSWKDRMVDLGGQTVQTRGSNVYGFQLMSNIMRTGNYDDDFVNKYGNALVATEKKMKLPDHYWQGAGGPPMPKMNFIGEDFGRDPMTGFMTGLSNSPDAATEFFNETHPQDNAEWVLKERHTFDDTPLDDGDGNQSRDATGRALLAATSGMNPNDPNATYVEHTPENRQALDRSLKYLSETGDDFPHEMRDDMAKVLVNYGDETHNTMSSQADHPDDPRQLDRHQLLEVTKQISRDQDSYGLLNDGLNREIVHDINTDHPSDPKETLQRAGATVGFLEEARYQALDTDKEDPSWKAKWAYHGIGGAVNFIPVVGDAAQRGVDALTYQWQQDEQGRIDDQNHQQNGKTFTGREGQLESLAKIWATANPGQTENNSYTLTNEINAAAFDGNARARGLAGDQ
;
A
#
# COMPACT_ATOMS: atom_id res chain seq x y z
N MET A 1 3.91 -21.52 38.69
CA MET A 1 2.60 -21.83 39.27
C MET A 1 2.84 -22.59 40.54
N ASP A 2 2.21 -22.14 41.62
CA ASP A 2 2.32 -22.77 42.93
C ASP A 2 1.61 -24.15 42.94
N LEU A 3 2.15 -25.11 43.70
CA LEU A 3 1.63 -26.47 43.76
C LEU A 3 0.16 -26.49 44.17
N ASP A 4 -0.16 -25.81 45.26
CA ASP A 4 -1.51 -25.84 45.84
C ASP A 4 -2.47 -24.97 45.03
N ALA A 5 -1.97 -23.88 44.42
CA ALA A 5 -2.75 -23.07 43.49
C ALA A 5 -3.26 -23.89 42.29
N LEU A 6 -2.40 -24.70 41.65
CA LEU A 6 -2.83 -25.58 40.56
C LEU A 6 -3.70 -26.73 41.07
N ARG A 7 -3.26 -27.41 42.14
CA ARG A 7 -3.90 -28.62 42.66
C ARG A 7 -5.33 -28.39 43.11
N TYR A 8 -5.58 -27.28 43.80
CA TYR A 8 -6.86 -26.93 44.38
C TYR A 8 -7.58 -25.80 43.63
N GLY A 9 -7.00 -25.32 42.52
CA GLY A 9 -7.56 -24.25 41.70
C GLY A 9 -8.97 -24.58 41.21
N ASN A 10 -9.86 -23.60 41.33
CA ASN A 10 -11.22 -23.68 40.80
C ASN A 10 -11.35 -22.81 39.54
N PHE A 11 -11.53 -23.45 38.38
CA PHE A 11 -11.65 -22.82 37.07
C PHE A 11 -13.12 -22.57 36.66
N SER A 12 -14.07 -22.56 37.61
CA SER A 12 -15.48 -22.28 37.31
C SER A 12 -15.69 -20.84 36.85
N ALA A 13 -15.12 -19.86 37.55
CA ALA A 13 -15.23 -18.44 37.19
C ALA A 13 -14.59 -18.14 35.83
N LEU A 14 -13.45 -18.77 35.52
CA LEU A 14 -12.85 -18.68 34.18
C LEU A 14 -13.76 -19.31 33.12
N GLY A 15 -14.48 -20.39 33.45
CA GLY A 15 -15.46 -21.01 32.56
C GLY A 15 -16.69 -20.14 32.30
N GLU A 16 -17.18 -19.45 33.32
CA GLU A 16 -18.25 -18.44 33.17
C GLU A 16 -17.78 -17.29 32.28
N ALA A 17 -16.57 -16.76 32.51
CA ALA A 17 -15.99 -15.72 31.66
C ALA A 17 -15.83 -16.16 30.19
N VAL A 18 -15.40 -17.41 29.94
CA VAL A 18 -15.35 -17.96 28.57
C VAL A 18 -16.75 -17.99 27.95
N GLY A 19 -17.76 -18.44 28.69
CA GLY A 19 -19.15 -18.45 28.21
C GLY A 19 -19.68 -17.05 27.88
N ASP A 20 -19.37 -16.05 28.72
CA ASP A 20 -19.74 -14.66 28.47
C ASP A 20 -19.08 -14.11 27.19
N TRP A 21 -17.82 -14.45 26.95
CA TRP A 21 -17.11 -14.10 25.71
C TRP A 21 -17.69 -14.82 24.49
N GLU A 22 -18.04 -16.10 24.59
CA GLU A 22 -18.70 -16.84 23.51
C GLU A 22 -20.06 -16.22 23.16
N GLU A 23 -20.83 -15.77 24.16
CA GLU A 23 -22.08 -15.03 23.92
C GLU A 23 -21.82 -13.68 23.23
N MET A 24 -20.77 -12.97 23.65
CA MET A 24 -20.36 -11.71 23.01
C MET A 24 -20.00 -11.91 21.54
N VAL A 25 -19.30 -12.98 21.19
CA VAL A 25 -18.97 -13.33 19.80
C VAL A 25 -20.23 -13.49 18.96
N VAL A 26 -21.23 -14.23 19.46
CA VAL A 26 -22.51 -14.41 18.74
C VAL A 26 -23.22 -13.07 18.52
N ASN A 27 -23.26 -12.22 19.54
CA ASN A 27 -23.91 -10.91 19.45
C ASN A 27 -23.17 -9.96 18.50
N LEU A 28 -21.85 -9.91 18.56
CA LEU A 28 -21.02 -9.10 17.65
C LEU A 28 -21.12 -9.62 16.22
N LYS A 29 -21.27 -10.93 16.00
CA LYS A 29 -21.51 -11.46 14.66
C LYS A 29 -22.82 -10.95 14.06
N SER A 30 -23.87 -10.86 14.87
CA SER A 30 -25.14 -10.26 14.43
C SER A 30 -24.98 -8.78 14.06
N LEU A 31 -24.23 -8.03 14.87
CA LEU A 31 -23.98 -6.60 14.62
C LEU A 31 -23.11 -6.37 13.39
N GLN A 32 -22.09 -7.20 13.16
CA GLN A 32 -21.30 -7.19 11.93
C GLN A 32 -22.19 -7.44 10.71
N ASP A 33 -23.02 -8.49 10.75
CA ASP A 33 -23.91 -8.83 9.64
C ASP A 33 -24.91 -7.68 9.35
N ASP A 34 -25.43 -7.01 10.38
CA ASP A 34 -26.29 -5.83 10.24
C ASP A 34 -25.53 -4.61 9.68
N ALA A 35 -24.30 -4.36 10.15
CA ALA A 35 -23.47 -3.27 9.66
C ALA A 35 -23.11 -3.45 8.18
N GLU A 36 -22.73 -4.65 7.75
CA GLU A 36 -22.38 -4.96 6.37
C GLU A 36 -23.62 -4.98 5.45
N ARG A 37 -24.65 -5.77 5.81
CA ARG A 37 -25.78 -6.05 4.91
C ARG A 37 -26.89 -5.03 4.98
N ASP A 38 -26.94 -4.22 6.04
CA ASP A 38 -27.93 -3.17 6.19
C ASP A 38 -27.29 -1.78 6.07
N LEU A 39 -26.42 -1.39 7.00
CA LEU A 39 -25.88 -0.02 7.04
C LEU A 39 -25.04 0.30 5.80
N LYS A 40 -23.99 -0.47 5.54
CA LYS A 40 -23.10 -0.28 4.38
C LYS A 40 -23.85 -0.50 3.07
N ALA A 41 -24.53 -1.63 2.91
CA ALA A 41 -25.25 -1.91 1.66
C ALA A 41 -26.33 -0.85 1.32
N LYS A 42 -26.95 -0.21 2.31
CA LYS A 42 -27.86 0.92 2.07
C LYS A 42 -27.11 2.19 1.69
N ALA A 43 -25.97 2.50 2.33
CA ALA A 43 -25.14 3.65 1.98
C ALA A 43 -24.58 3.55 0.55
N ASP A 44 -24.16 2.35 0.15
CA ASP A 44 -23.68 2.03 -1.20
C ASP A 44 -24.79 2.20 -2.25
N ARG A 45 -26.01 1.71 -1.96
CA ARG A 45 -27.16 1.81 -2.88
C ARG A 45 -27.85 3.16 -2.88
N ALA A 46 -27.58 4.02 -1.90
CA ALA A 46 -28.24 5.29 -1.77
C ALA A 46 -27.89 6.18 -2.97
N ASN A 47 -28.92 6.71 -3.64
CA ASN A 47 -28.78 7.67 -4.73
C ASN A 47 -28.62 9.09 -4.17
N TRP A 48 -27.51 9.30 -3.45
CA TRP A 48 -27.09 10.58 -2.88
C TRP A 48 -25.65 10.86 -3.34
N HIS A 49 -25.34 12.12 -3.64
CA HIS A 49 -24.07 12.51 -4.26
C HIS A 49 -23.53 13.80 -3.65
N GLY A 50 -22.24 14.05 -3.88
CA GLY A 50 -21.51 15.22 -3.38
C GLY A 50 -20.73 14.93 -2.09
N ALA A 51 -19.90 15.90 -1.66
CA ALA A 51 -18.91 15.70 -0.60
C ALA A 51 -19.44 15.06 0.69
N ASN A 52 -20.66 15.41 1.12
CA ASN A 52 -21.25 14.80 2.31
C ASN A 52 -21.53 13.30 2.13
N ALA A 53 -21.93 12.87 0.93
CA ALA A 53 -22.15 11.46 0.62
C ALA A 53 -20.83 10.69 0.65
N THR A 54 -19.76 11.24 0.08
CA THR A 54 -18.41 10.65 0.08
C THR A 54 -17.90 10.42 1.51
N VAL A 55 -17.83 11.49 2.32
CA VAL A 55 -17.37 11.41 3.72
C VAL A 55 -18.21 10.44 4.54
N SER A 56 -19.54 10.46 4.34
CA SER A 56 -20.43 9.59 5.11
C SER A 56 -20.33 8.13 4.69
N ARG A 57 -20.13 7.82 3.40
CA ARG A 57 -19.95 6.44 2.93
C ARG A 57 -18.65 5.87 3.47
N GLU A 58 -17.55 6.61 3.38
CA GLU A 58 -16.26 6.20 3.94
C GLU A 58 -16.36 5.97 5.46
N PHE A 59 -17.01 6.89 6.18
CA PHE A 59 -17.27 6.72 7.60
C PHE A 59 -18.11 5.46 7.90
N VAL A 60 -19.15 5.19 7.11
CA VAL A 60 -19.97 3.98 7.23
C VAL A 60 -19.16 2.73 6.94
N ASP A 61 -18.31 2.74 5.92
CA ASP A 61 -17.46 1.62 5.54
C ASP A 61 -16.45 1.29 6.63
N LYS A 62 -15.76 2.31 7.17
CA LYS A 62 -14.87 2.19 8.33
C LYS A 62 -15.64 1.65 9.54
N THR A 63 -16.83 2.20 9.83
CA THR A 63 -17.68 1.75 10.94
C THR A 63 -18.10 0.28 10.78
N ALA A 64 -18.43 -0.17 9.57
CA ALA A 64 -18.77 -1.57 9.31
C ALA A 64 -17.55 -2.49 9.51
N GLY A 65 -16.37 -2.05 9.09
CA GLY A 65 -15.09 -2.71 9.37
C GLY A 65 -14.84 -2.89 10.87
N GLU A 66 -15.05 -1.85 11.68
CA GLU A 66 -14.87 -1.91 13.14
C GLU A 66 -15.74 -2.98 13.81
N PHE A 67 -16.96 -3.25 13.32
CA PHE A 67 -17.77 -4.36 13.84
C PHE A 67 -17.20 -5.74 13.46
N ALA A 68 -16.58 -5.86 12.29
CA ALA A 68 -15.88 -7.08 11.88
C ALA A 68 -14.63 -7.31 12.73
N ASP A 69 -13.87 -6.26 13.02
CA ASP A 69 -12.70 -6.32 13.90
C ASP A 69 -13.10 -6.62 15.35
N ALA A 70 -14.18 -6.00 15.85
CA ALA A 70 -14.73 -6.30 17.18
C ALA A 70 -15.09 -7.78 17.34
N HIS A 71 -15.80 -8.33 16.35
CA HIS A 71 -16.14 -9.75 16.33
C HIS A 71 -14.88 -10.63 16.30
N THR A 72 -13.90 -10.26 15.49
CA THR A 72 -12.64 -11.00 15.35
C THR A 72 -11.84 -11.01 16.65
N GLN A 73 -11.65 -9.85 17.29
CA GLN A 73 -10.95 -9.72 18.57
C GLN A 73 -11.65 -10.53 19.66
N ALA A 74 -12.98 -10.39 19.81
CA ALA A 74 -13.76 -11.12 20.81
C ALA A 74 -13.65 -12.64 20.61
N ASN A 75 -13.66 -13.10 19.35
CA ASN A 75 -13.53 -14.51 19.01
C ASN A 75 -12.15 -15.06 19.37
N SER A 76 -11.08 -14.31 19.08
CA SER A 76 -9.72 -14.66 19.51
C SER A 76 -9.60 -14.74 21.04
N ILE A 77 -10.15 -13.76 21.76
CA ILE A 77 -10.15 -13.75 23.24
C ILE A 77 -10.88 -14.98 23.80
N ALA A 78 -12.08 -15.27 23.29
CA ALA A 78 -12.87 -16.42 23.71
C ALA A 78 -12.12 -17.74 23.54
N LYS A 79 -11.51 -17.94 22.35
CA LYS A 79 -10.73 -19.15 22.04
C LYS A 79 -9.49 -19.28 22.92
N ILE A 80 -8.71 -18.21 23.08
CA ILE A 80 -7.50 -18.22 23.92
C ILE A 80 -7.84 -18.54 25.38
N LEU A 81 -8.88 -17.89 25.94
CA LEU A 81 -9.34 -18.16 27.31
C LEU A 81 -9.86 -19.59 27.46
N GLY A 82 -10.65 -20.08 26.49
CA GLY A 82 -11.21 -21.43 26.49
C GLY A 82 -10.15 -22.53 26.43
N ASP A 83 -9.16 -22.34 25.56
CA ASP A 83 -8.00 -23.22 25.42
C ASP A 83 -7.16 -23.24 26.71
N THR A 84 -6.76 -22.07 27.19
CA THR A 84 -5.99 -21.91 28.45
C THR A 84 -6.71 -22.57 29.63
N ARG A 85 -8.03 -22.38 29.75
CA ARG A 85 -8.83 -23.01 30.81
C ARG A 85 -8.75 -24.54 30.72
N SER A 86 -8.88 -25.08 29.52
CA SER A 86 -8.88 -26.53 29.28
C SER A 86 -7.52 -27.13 29.66
N GLU A 87 -6.43 -26.49 29.25
CA GLU A 87 -5.07 -26.91 29.61
C GLU A 87 -4.80 -26.87 31.11
N LEU A 88 -5.23 -25.81 31.81
CA LEU A 88 -5.04 -25.70 33.25
C LEU A 88 -5.82 -26.77 34.02
N ILE A 89 -7.03 -27.13 33.56
CA ILE A 89 -7.80 -28.26 34.10
C ILE A 89 -7.03 -29.57 33.89
N ASP A 90 -6.47 -29.78 32.70
CA ASP A 90 -5.70 -30.98 32.35
C ASP A 90 -4.40 -31.07 33.16
N TYR A 91 -3.68 -29.97 33.37
CA TYR A 91 -2.50 -29.96 34.24
C TYR A 91 -2.85 -30.23 35.69
N ARG A 92 -3.97 -29.71 36.21
CA ARG A 92 -4.46 -30.05 37.54
C ARG A 92 -4.78 -31.54 37.66
N GLN A 93 -5.40 -32.12 36.64
CA GLN A 93 -5.69 -33.56 36.61
C GLN A 93 -4.39 -34.38 36.60
N GLN A 94 -3.45 -34.05 35.71
CA GLN A 94 -2.13 -34.69 35.66
C GLN A 94 -1.37 -34.59 36.99
N LEU A 95 -1.45 -33.44 37.67
CA LEU A 95 -0.83 -33.22 38.96
C LEU A 95 -1.42 -34.14 40.02
N ASN A 96 -2.75 -34.19 40.14
CA ASN A 96 -3.42 -35.07 41.09
C ASN A 96 -3.11 -36.55 40.80
N ASP A 97 -3.11 -36.94 39.52
CA ASP A 97 -2.76 -38.31 39.13
C ASP A 97 -1.30 -38.67 39.44
N ALA A 98 -0.36 -37.73 39.28
CA ALA A 98 1.04 -37.91 39.65
C ALA A 98 1.20 -38.07 41.17
N ILE A 99 0.51 -37.25 41.96
CA ILE A 99 0.49 -37.35 43.43
C ILE A 99 -0.13 -38.70 43.86
N ASP A 100 -1.23 -39.13 43.24
CA ASP A 100 -1.86 -40.43 43.53
C ASP A 100 -0.95 -41.62 43.19
N ARG A 101 -0.19 -41.54 42.09
CA ARG A 101 0.86 -42.52 41.77
C ARG A 101 1.99 -42.51 42.81
N GLY A 102 2.40 -41.33 43.26
CA GLY A 102 3.36 -41.14 44.35
C GLY A 102 2.90 -41.80 45.65
N MET A 103 1.65 -41.57 46.05
CA MET A 103 1.07 -42.13 47.28
C MET A 103 1.08 -43.66 47.29
N LYS A 104 0.84 -44.30 46.13
CA LYS A 104 0.95 -45.77 45.99
C LYS A 104 2.36 -46.31 46.25
N LYS A 105 3.39 -45.45 46.21
CA LYS A 105 4.79 -45.75 46.53
C LYS A 105 5.23 -45.14 47.86
N ASN A 106 4.30 -44.79 48.76
CA ASN A 106 4.58 -44.12 50.03
C ASN A 106 5.30 -42.75 49.87
N LEU A 107 5.11 -42.08 48.74
CA LEU A 107 5.61 -40.72 48.50
C LEU A 107 4.47 -39.71 48.58
N THR A 108 4.79 -38.52 49.07
CA THR A 108 3.89 -37.38 49.08
C THR A 108 4.63 -36.14 48.57
N VAL A 109 3.86 -35.19 48.04
CA VAL A 109 4.35 -33.91 47.53
C VAL A 109 3.84 -32.83 48.48
N VAL A 110 4.75 -32.06 49.05
CA VAL A 110 4.44 -31.04 50.06
C VAL A 110 4.89 -29.69 49.54
N ASP A 111 3.97 -28.72 49.51
CA ASP A 111 4.28 -27.33 49.23
C ASP A 111 5.25 -26.76 50.27
N THR A 112 6.21 -25.95 49.82
CA THR A 112 7.16 -25.25 50.70
C THR A 112 6.72 -23.83 51.05
N GLY A 113 5.57 -23.35 50.55
CA GLY A 113 4.97 -22.06 50.88
C GLY A 113 5.65 -20.86 50.22
N ASN A 114 6.58 -21.12 49.28
CA ASN A 114 7.32 -20.13 48.52
C ASN A 114 7.34 -20.44 47.02
N GLY A 115 6.29 -21.13 46.52
CA GLY A 115 6.18 -21.56 45.13
C GLY A 115 7.02 -22.79 44.77
N GLY A 116 7.64 -23.45 45.76
CA GLY A 116 8.38 -24.69 45.61
C GLY A 116 7.63 -25.88 46.19
N PHE A 117 8.17 -27.08 45.98
CA PHE A 117 7.64 -28.29 46.62
C PHE A 117 8.77 -29.25 46.97
N THR A 118 8.48 -30.19 47.87
CA THR A 118 9.37 -31.31 48.19
C THR A 118 8.63 -32.63 48.01
N VAL A 119 9.37 -33.65 47.59
CA VAL A 119 8.88 -35.04 47.59
C VAL A 119 9.45 -35.72 48.82
N THR A 120 8.58 -36.19 49.71
CA THR A 120 8.97 -36.86 50.96
C THR A 120 8.23 -38.17 51.12
N MET A 121 8.67 -39.00 52.06
CA MET A 121 7.89 -40.17 52.46
C MET A 121 6.61 -39.72 53.16
N ASN A 122 5.49 -40.37 52.84
CA ASN A 122 4.22 -40.12 53.50
C ASN A 122 4.23 -40.71 54.92
N ILE A 123 4.62 -41.99 55.03
CA ILE A 123 4.81 -42.69 56.31
C ILE A 123 6.28 -43.07 56.43
N HIS A 124 6.98 -42.55 57.43
CA HIS A 124 8.33 -43.03 57.75
C HIS A 124 8.24 -44.46 58.33
N PRO A 125 9.00 -45.44 57.80
CA PRO A 125 8.96 -46.83 58.28
C PRO A 125 9.18 -46.94 59.80
N ASP A 126 10.10 -46.13 60.34
CA ASP A 126 10.45 -46.11 61.76
C ASP A 126 9.35 -45.52 62.67
N ARG A 127 8.35 -44.86 62.07
CA ARG A 127 7.22 -44.21 62.76
C ARG A 127 5.88 -44.91 62.48
N ALA A 128 5.89 -45.96 61.67
CA ALA A 128 4.69 -46.70 61.31
C ALA A 128 4.17 -47.50 62.51
N ALA A 129 2.84 -47.57 62.68
CA ALA A 129 2.24 -48.37 63.75
C ALA A 129 2.55 -49.86 63.57
N LYS A 130 2.67 -50.61 64.66
CA LYS A 130 3.03 -52.03 64.63
C LYS A 130 2.04 -52.82 63.76
N GLY A 131 2.58 -53.48 62.72
CA GLY A 131 1.79 -54.25 61.73
C GLY A 131 1.41 -53.47 60.46
N THR A 132 1.85 -52.22 60.31
CA THR A 132 1.65 -51.45 59.07
C THR A 132 2.69 -51.84 58.02
N GLU A 133 2.26 -52.35 56.87
CA GLU A 133 3.12 -52.49 55.69
C GLU A 133 3.17 -51.16 54.94
N VAL A 134 4.39 -50.70 54.64
CA VAL A 134 4.64 -49.43 53.95
C VAL A 134 5.16 -49.78 52.55
N PRO A 135 4.53 -49.29 51.46
CA PRO A 135 5.04 -49.51 50.11
C PRO A 135 6.49 -49.05 49.97
N ASP A 136 7.31 -49.89 49.34
CA ASP A 136 8.71 -49.56 49.06
C ASP A 136 8.83 -48.57 47.89
N HIS A 137 9.89 -47.77 47.90
CA HIS A 137 10.23 -46.85 46.83
C HIS A 137 11.75 -46.74 46.67
N SER A 138 12.19 -46.54 45.44
CA SER A 138 13.57 -46.25 45.12
C SER A 138 13.85 -44.74 45.12
N PRO A 139 15.13 -44.32 45.24
CA PRO A 139 15.52 -42.93 44.98
C PRO A 139 15.11 -42.43 43.57
N GLN A 140 15.04 -43.33 42.58
CA GLN A 140 14.57 -43.01 41.24
C GLN A 140 13.07 -42.69 41.23
N ASP A 141 12.25 -43.32 42.07
CA ASP A 141 10.82 -43.00 42.18
C ASP A 141 10.59 -41.60 42.75
N VAL A 142 11.40 -41.21 43.74
CA VAL A 142 11.39 -39.84 44.31
C VAL A 142 11.76 -38.82 43.25
N THR A 143 12.85 -39.08 42.53
CA THR A 143 13.37 -38.17 41.49
C THR A 143 12.39 -38.07 40.33
N GLY A 144 11.83 -39.19 39.87
CA GLY A 144 10.86 -39.24 38.78
C GLY A 144 9.56 -38.51 39.12
N LEU A 145 9.02 -38.69 40.33
CA LEU A 145 7.84 -37.95 40.77
C LEU A 145 8.12 -36.44 40.86
N ARG A 146 9.29 -36.06 41.41
CA ARG A 146 9.70 -34.66 41.45
C ARG A 146 9.75 -34.05 40.06
N ASP A 147 10.42 -34.71 39.13
CA ASP A 147 10.60 -34.20 37.76
C ASP A 147 9.27 -34.13 37.01
N GLU A 148 8.39 -35.11 37.22
CA GLU A 148 7.03 -35.11 36.67
C GLU A 148 6.19 -33.95 37.20
N VAL A 149 6.15 -33.74 38.52
CA VAL A 149 5.44 -32.62 39.15
C VAL A 149 6.00 -31.28 38.68
N GLN A 150 7.32 -31.13 38.64
CA GLN A 150 7.96 -29.90 38.16
C GLN A 150 7.59 -29.61 36.71
N ARG A 151 7.60 -30.62 35.83
CA ARG A 151 7.20 -30.46 34.43
C ARG A 151 5.74 -30.02 34.29
N ILE A 152 4.83 -30.58 35.09
CA ILE A 152 3.40 -30.21 35.09
C ILE A 152 3.23 -28.77 35.56
N LEU A 153 3.86 -28.39 36.67
CA LEU A 153 3.80 -27.02 37.18
C LEU A 153 4.41 -26.01 36.20
N SER A 154 5.53 -26.35 35.56
CA SER A 154 6.14 -25.51 34.52
C SER A 154 5.22 -25.34 33.31
N GLY A 155 4.60 -26.42 32.82
CA GLY A 155 3.64 -26.34 31.71
C GLY A 155 2.41 -25.48 32.04
N ALA A 156 1.83 -25.64 33.22
CA ALA A 156 0.72 -24.79 33.67
C ALA A 156 1.13 -23.31 33.79
N THR A 157 2.36 -23.05 34.25
CA THR A 157 2.92 -21.68 34.32
C THR A 157 3.12 -21.08 32.93
N GLU A 158 3.59 -21.86 31.98
CA GLU A 158 3.81 -21.43 30.60
C GLU A 158 2.48 -21.12 29.90
N SER A 159 1.47 -21.97 30.07
CA SER A 159 0.11 -21.74 29.57
C SER A 159 -0.48 -20.43 30.13
N ASP A 160 -0.45 -20.24 31.45
CA ASP A 160 -0.97 -19.03 32.11
C ASP A 160 -0.24 -17.75 31.67
N ASN A 161 1.10 -17.77 31.68
CA ASN A 161 1.90 -16.60 31.31
C ASN A 161 1.77 -16.24 29.83
N THR A 162 1.76 -17.23 28.93
CA THR A 162 1.66 -16.94 27.49
C THR A 162 0.25 -16.51 27.13
N ALA A 163 -0.80 -17.05 27.75
CA ALA A 163 -2.18 -16.54 27.64
C ALA A 163 -2.29 -15.09 28.09
N ALA A 164 -1.75 -14.76 29.27
CA ALA A 164 -1.74 -13.38 29.76
C ALA A 164 -0.98 -12.44 28.80
N LYS A 165 0.19 -12.85 28.30
CA LYS A 165 0.97 -12.05 27.35
C LYS A 165 0.20 -11.81 26.05
N THR A 166 -0.34 -12.85 25.42
CA THR A 166 -1.02 -12.71 24.12
C THR A 166 -2.31 -11.92 24.23
N LEU A 167 -3.10 -12.11 25.30
CA LEU A 167 -4.32 -11.34 25.52
C LEU A 167 -4.03 -9.84 25.70
N ASN A 168 -3.01 -9.47 26.49
CA ASN A 168 -2.63 -8.06 26.62
C ASN A 168 -2.17 -7.50 25.28
N LEU A 169 -1.33 -8.22 24.53
CA LEU A 169 -0.87 -7.76 23.22
C LEU A 169 -2.04 -7.54 22.25
N ILE A 170 -3.02 -8.45 22.18
CA ILE A 170 -4.21 -8.31 21.31
C ILE A 170 -5.02 -7.05 21.66
N VAL A 171 -5.16 -6.74 22.95
CA VAL A 171 -5.91 -5.57 23.42
C VAL A 171 -5.14 -4.28 23.16
N ASP A 172 -3.82 -4.28 23.34
CA ASP A 172 -2.97 -3.09 23.24
C ASP A 172 -2.71 -2.63 21.78
N GLN A 173 -3.05 -3.42 20.76
CA GLN A 173 -2.79 -3.06 19.35
C GLN A 173 -3.65 -1.89 18.85
N ALA A 174 -4.77 -1.62 19.50
CA ALA A 174 -5.73 -0.59 19.09
C ALA A 174 -6.02 0.32 20.29
N THR A 175 -5.61 1.60 20.20
CA THR A 175 -5.95 2.58 21.26
C THR A 175 -7.43 2.94 21.19
N TYR A 176 -7.96 3.00 19.97
CA TYR A 176 -9.37 3.17 19.66
C TYR A 176 -9.80 2.04 18.70
N GLY A 177 -11.05 1.59 18.77
CA GLY A 177 -11.54 0.50 17.93
C GLY A 177 -11.13 -0.89 18.45
N PHE A 178 -10.92 -1.84 17.53
CA PHE A 178 -10.64 -3.23 17.85
C PHE A 178 -9.52 -3.81 16.97
N SER A 179 -8.76 -4.77 17.49
CA SER A 179 -7.73 -5.47 16.71
C SER A 179 -8.35 -6.54 15.79
N GLY A 180 -7.94 -6.55 14.52
CA GLY A 180 -8.27 -7.61 13.56
C GLY A 180 -7.50 -8.93 13.75
N ALA A 181 -6.79 -9.12 14.86
CA ALA A 181 -5.99 -10.32 15.10
C ALA A 181 -6.85 -11.58 15.34
N ASP A 182 -6.79 -12.56 14.42
CA ASP A 182 -7.51 -13.84 14.50
C ASP A 182 -6.57 -14.99 14.89
N TYR A 183 -6.86 -15.66 16.00
CA TYR A 183 -6.16 -16.86 16.44
C TYR A 183 -7.14 -18.02 16.70
N SER A 184 -6.71 -19.24 16.40
CA SER A 184 -7.48 -20.46 16.70
C SER A 184 -7.42 -20.87 18.17
N ASP A 185 -6.31 -20.56 18.83
CA ASP A 185 -5.96 -21.04 20.16
C ASP A 185 -4.78 -20.23 20.74
N ARG A 186 -4.45 -20.51 22.00
CA ARG A 186 -3.39 -19.81 22.74
C ARG A 186 -2.01 -20.13 22.20
N ASP A 187 -1.77 -21.38 21.82
CA ASP A 187 -0.48 -21.85 21.30
C ASP A 187 -0.09 -21.18 19.98
N ALA A 188 -1.04 -20.96 19.07
CA ALA A 188 -0.83 -20.26 17.80
C ALA A 188 -0.35 -18.82 18.05
N ALA A 189 -1.04 -18.07 18.91
CA ALA A 189 -0.67 -16.71 19.28
C ALA A 189 0.69 -16.67 20.00
N ALA A 190 0.90 -17.55 20.98
CA ALA A 190 2.16 -17.62 21.73
C ALA A 190 3.34 -17.97 20.83
N LYS A 191 3.14 -18.84 19.84
CA LYS A 191 4.15 -19.21 18.85
C LYS A 191 4.50 -18.06 17.91
N ALA A 192 3.52 -17.28 17.46
CA ALA A 192 3.77 -16.09 16.64
C ALA A 192 4.66 -15.08 17.41
N VAL A 193 4.28 -14.75 18.65
CA VAL A 193 5.04 -13.87 19.54
C VAL A 193 6.45 -14.41 19.81
N LYS A 194 6.58 -15.70 20.10
CA LYS A 194 7.89 -16.31 20.35
C LYS A 194 8.79 -16.32 19.12
N GLU A 195 8.24 -16.66 17.95
CA GLU A 195 9.01 -16.66 16.70
C GLU A 195 9.46 -15.22 16.36
N ALA A 196 8.61 -14.22 16.58
CA ALA A 196 8.98 -12.81 16.41
C ALA A 196 10.16 -12.40 17.30
N ASP A 197 10.10 -12.69 18.61
CA ASP A 197 11.17 -12.39 19.55
C ASP A 197 12.48 -13.15 19.21
N ASP A 198 12.38 -14.45 18.93
CA ASP A 198 13.54 -15.28 18.57
C ASP A 198 14.24 -14.75 17.30
N LEU A 199 13.47 -14.33 16.29
CA LEU A 199 14.02 -13.84 15.01
C LEU A 199 14.53 -12.40 15.09
N ALA A 200 13.84 -11.51 15.80
CA ALA A 200 14.31 -10.16 16.04
C ALA A 200 15.63 -10.17 16.82
N ASN A 201 15.74 -11.03 17.84
CA ASN A 201 16.99 -11.22 18.58
C ASN A 201 18.08 -11.90 17.73
N LEU A 202 17.72 -12.82 16.82
CA LEU A 202 18.67 -13.40 15.88
C LEU A 202 19.29 -12.30 14.99
N MET A 203 18.46 -11.42 14.40
CA MET A 203 18.93 -10.29 13.61
C MET A 203 19.78 -9.32 14.42
N LYS A 204 19.32 -8.95 15.62
CA LYS A 204 20.01 -8.00 16.50
C LYS A 204 21.37 -8.51 16.99
N ASN A 205 21.49 -9.80 17.26
CA ASN A 205 22.71 -10.38 17.84
C ASN A 205 23.71 -10.85 16.79
N LYS A 206 23.24 -11.29 15.61
CA LYS A 206 24.12 -11.83 14.57
C LYS A 206 24.27 -10.94 13.34
N GLY A 207 23.32 -10.06 13.04
CA GLY A 207 23.39 -9.22 11.85
C GLY A 207 23.63 -10.06 10.58
N ASP A 208 24.62 -9.64 9.80
CA ASP A 208 25.10 -10.33 8.60
C ASP A 208 26.03 -11.53 8.87
N ASP A 209 26.44 -11.76 10.12
CA ASP A 209 27.19 -12.96 10.55
C ASP A 209 26.29 -14.20 10.71
N MET A 210 24.99 -14.10 10.41
CA MET A 210 24.08 -15.24 10.36
C MET A 210 24.56 -16.29 9.36
N THR A 211 24.40 -17.57 9.72
CA THR A 211 24.62 -18.65 8.76
C THR A 211 23.51 -18.62 7.68
N PRO A 212 23.78 -19.14 6.46
CA PRO A 212 22.77 -19.17 5.41
C PRO A 212 21.49 -19.94 5.81
N ALA A 213 21.61 -20.97 6.65
CA ALA A 213 20.45 -21.72 7.17
C ALA A 213 19.63 -20.92 8.20
N GLU A 214 20.28 -20.08 9.00
CA GLU A 214 19.59 -19.15 9.92
C GLU A 214 18.83 -18.08 9.15
N PHE A 215 19.42 -17.54 8.07
CA PHE A 215 18.74 -16.61 7.17
C PHE A 215 17.57 -17.27 6.42
N ASP A 216 17.73 -18.51 5.94
CA ASP A 216 16.63 -19.24 5.30
C ASP A 216 15.45 -19.40 6.27
N ARG A 217 15.72 -19.72 7.55
CA ARG A 217 14.68 -19.77 8.59
C ARG A 217 14.04 -18.40 8.78
N LEU A 218 14.84 -17.35 8.91
CA LEU A 218 14.36 -15.98 9.09
C LEU A 218 13.41 -15.57 7.96
N ASN A 219 13.85 -15.71 6.71
CA ASN A 219 13.05 -15.32 5.55
C ASN A 219 11.77 -16.17 5.41
N ALA A 220 11.86 -17.49 5.63
CA ALA A 220 10.69 -18.36 5.58
C ALA A 220 9.66 -18.05 6.69
N SER A 221 10.13 -17.76 7.90
CA SER A 221 9.25 -17.39 9.02
C SER A 221 8.63 -16.01 8.80
N MET A 222 9.37 -15.01 8.31
CA MET A 222 8.79 -13.73 7.92
C MET A 222 7.74 -13.90 6.83
N ALA A 223 8.02 -14.67 5.77
CA ALA A 223 7.04 -14.93 4.72
C ALA A 223 5.74 -15.56 5.25
N LYS A 224 5.85 -16.44 6.27
CA LYS A 224 4.73 -17.10 6.92
C LYS A 224 3.91 -16.14 7.79
N TYR A 225 4.57 -15.27 8.55
CA TYR A 225 3.95 -14.42 9.56
C TYR A 225 3.80 -12.95 9.13
N LYS A 226 4.10 -12.60 7.88
CA LYS A 226 4.06 -11.21 7.37
C LYS A 226 2.70 -10.52 7.47
N ASN A 227 1.62 -11.25 7.74
CA ASN A 227 0.26 -10.75 7.93
C ASN A 227 -0.30 -11.08 9.34
N ASP A 228 0.56 -11.50 10.28
CA ASP A 228 0.19 -11.87 11.65
C ASP A 228 0.45 -10.66 12.57
N PRO A 229 -0.59 -10.00 13.11
CA PRO A 229 -0.43 -8.73 13.83
C PRO A 229 0.45 -8.84 15.08
N LEU A 230 0.36 -9.93 15.84
CA LEU A 230 1.22 -10.10 17.02
C LEU A 230 2.67 -10.34 16.63
N PHE A 231 2.92 -11.11 15.55
CA PHE A 231 4.27 -11.28 15.04
C PHE A 231 4.85 -9.95 14.57
N GLN A 232 4.12 -9.19 13.76
CA GLN A 232 4.55 -7.93 13.17
C GLN A 232 4.99 -6.92 14.25
N GLU A 233 4.10 -6.68 15.22
CA GLU A 233 4.37 -5.73 16.30
C GLU A 233 5.51 -6.20 17.22
N GLU A 234 5.47 -7.46 17.70
CA GLU A 234 6.50 -7.97 18.61
C GLU A 234 7.88 -7.98 17.92
N PHE A 235 7.93 -8.33 16.62
CA PHE A 235 9.15 -8.32 15.85
C PHE A 235 9.72 -6.89 15.72
N ALA A 236 8.89 -5.94 15.29
CA ALA A 236 9.30 -4.54 15.08
C ALA A 236 9.77 -3.88 16.38
N LYS A 237 9.05 -4.11 17.48
CA LYS A 237 9.39 -3.62 18.82
C LYS A 237 10.69 -4.22 19.34
N THR A 238 10.88 -5.53 19.21
CA THR A 238 12.06 -6.24 19.74
C THR A 238 13.34 -5.85 18.99
N LEU A 239 13.25 -5.75 17.66
CA LEU A 239 14.36 -5.30 16.83
C LEU A 239 14.63 -3.81 17.04
N GLY A 240 13.56 -3.00 17.10
CA GLY A 240 13.60 -1.55 17.24
C GLY A 240 14.03 -0.83 15.96
N PRO A 241 13.76 0.49 15.84
CA PRO A 241 13.98 1.20 14.58
C PRO A 241 15.47 1.28 14.22
N LYS A 242 16.35 1.53 15.21
CA LYS A 242 17.81 1.49 14.99
C LYS A 242 18.29 0.09 14.60
N GLY A 243 17.78 -0.96 15.24
CA GLY A 243 18.17 -2.34 14.92
C GLY A 243 17.77 -2.73 13.50
N THR A 244 16.62 -2.27 13.02
CA THR A 244 16.19 -2.42 11.62
C THR A 244 17.17 -1.76 10.65
N LEU A 245 17.54 -0.51 10.92
CA LEU A 245 18.48 0.24 10.08
C LEU A 245 19.89 -0.39 10.09
N ASP A 246 20.42 -0.71 11.27
CA ASP A 246 21.74 -1.34 11.43
C ASP A 246 21.78 -2.68 10.65
N PHE A 247 20.76 -3.52 10.80
CA PHE A 247 20.68 -4.79 10.10
C PHE A 247 20.67 -4.62 8.58
N TRP A 248 19.85 -3.71 8.06
CA TRP A 248 19.75 -3.48 6.62
C TRP A 248 21.03 -2.87 6.06
N ALA A 249 21.68 -1.98 6.81
CA ALA A 249 22.96 -1.39 6.50
C ALA A 249 24.05 -2.45 6.32
N ASP A 250 24.18 -3.36 7.30
CA ASP A 250 25.15 -4.45 7.27
C ASP A 250 24.86 -5.44 6.12
N LEU A 251 23.60 -5.84 5.94
CA LEU A 251 23.21 -6.76 4.87
C LEU A 251 23.42 -6.19 3.45
N SER A 252 23.33 -4.87 3.31
CA SER A 252 23.49 -4.17 2.03
C SER A 252 24.96 -3.94 1.66
N ASP A 253 25.89 -4.05 2.61
CA ASP A 253 27.31 -3.76 2.43
C ASP A 253 28.06 -4.90 1.70
N PRO A 254 28.67 -4.64 0.53
CA PRO A 254 29.38 -5.65 -0.24
C PRO A 254 30.85 -5.86 0.19
N SER A 255 31.37 -5.10 1.17
CA SER A 255 32.75 -5.20 1.64
C SER A 255 33.04 -6.54 2.35
N ASP A 256 34.32 -6.81 2.66
CA ASP A 256 34.79 -8.14 3.10
C ASP A 256 34.02 -8.60 4.36
N GLY A 257 33.19 -9.63 4.20
CA GLY A 257 32.14 -10.01 5.16
C GLY A 257 30.74 -10.28 4.57
N GLY A 258 30.46 -9.84 3.33
CA GLY A 258 29.18 -10.09 2.65
C GLY A 258 28.91 -11.55 2.22
N ASP A 259 29.41 -12.55 2.95
CA ASP A 259 29.22 -13.98 2.63
C ASP A 259 27.74 -14.36 2.64
N LEU A 260 26.96 -13.83 3.58
CA LEU A 260 25.52 -14.06 3.63
C LEU A 260 24.82 -13.44 2.42
N GLN A 261 25.10 -12.17 2.15
CA GLN A 261 24.56 -11.44 0.99
C GLN A 261 24.87 -12.17 -0.32
N ARG A 262 26.10 -12.67 -0.50
CA ARG A 262 26.50 -13.46 -1.68
C ARG A 262 25.81 -14.82 -1.73
N ALA A 263 25.74 -15.52 -0.61
CA ALA A 263 25.14 -16.86 -0.52
C ALA A 263 23.62 -16.85 -0.70
N ARG A 264 22.97 -15.70 -0.47
CA ARG A 264 21.52 -15.55 -0.50
C ARG A 264 21.03 -14.41 -1.40
N ARG A 265 21.85 -13.96 -2.34
CA ARG A 265 21.53 -12.86 -3.28
C ARG A 265 20.14 -13.01 -3.90
N ASP A 266 19.80 -14.21 -4.37
CA ASP A 266 18.53 -14.48 -5.04
C ASP A 266 17.30 -14.43 -4.11
N GLN A 267 17.51 -14.43 -2.79
CA GLN A 267 16.44 -14.32 -1.78
C GLN A 267 16.33 -12.91 -1.17
N LEU A 268 17.30 -12.01 -1.40
CA LEU A 268 17.31 -10.70 -0.75
C LEU A 268 16.11 -9.84 -1.16
N GLY A 269 15.66 -9.96 -2.41
CA GLY A 269 14.44 -9.30 -2.86
C GLY A 269 13.20 -9.79 -2.12
N ASP A 270 13.01 -11.11 -2.00
CA ASP A 270 11.88 -11.67 -1.26
C ASP A 270 11.96 -11.31 0.23
N PHE A 271 13.16 -11.33 0.81
CA PHE A 271 13.38 -10.91 2.18
C PHE A 271 13.02 -9.42 2.39
N GLN A 272 13.43 -8.53 1.48
CA GLN A 272 13.04 -7.11 1.52
C GLN A 272 11.52 -6.94 1.49
N LYS A 273 10.82 -7.67 0.62
CA LYS A 273 9.34 -7.65 0.55
C LYS A 273 8.73 -8.13 1.86
N ASN A 274 9.21 -9.25 2.41
CA ASN A 274 8.67 -9.83 3.64
C ASN A 274 8.92 -8.92 4.85
N LEU A 275 10.11 -8.33 4.95
CA LEU A 275 10.46 -7.36 6.00
C LEU A 275 9.60 -6.09 5.87
N GLY A 276 9.49 -5.54 4.66
CA GLY A 276 8.66 -4.36 4.42
C GLY A 276 7.19 -4.58 4.75
N MET A 277 6.59 -5.70 4.32
CA MET A 277 5.21 -6.07 4.70
C MET A 277 5.05 -6.25 6.22
N THR A 278 6.05 -6.84 6.88
CA THR A 278 6.02 -7.05 8.34
C THR A 278 6.03 -5.70 9.07
N LEU A 279 6.90 -4.77 8.67
CA LEU A 279 6.97 -3.44 9.28
C LEU A 279 5.74 -2.60 8.94
N ALA A 280 5.23 -2.67 7.70
CA ALA A 280 4.01 -1.99 7.30
C ALA A 280 2.85 -2.34 8.21
N GLY A 281 2.58 -3.64 8.42
CA GLY A 281 1.53 -4.07 9.35
C GLY A 281 1.83 -3.74 10.81
N ALA A 282 3.10 -3.75 11.24
CA ALA A 282 3.46 -3.33 12.58
C ALA A 282 3.13 -1.84 12.83
N THR A 283 3.32 -0.96 11.83
CA THR A 283 3.04 0.47 11.99
C THR A 283 1.56 0.79 12.17
N GLN A 284 0.67 -0.12 11.77
CA GLN A 284 -0.77 -0.02 11.99
C GLN A 284 -1.17 -0.22 13.46
N SER A 285 -0.27 -0.73 14.31
CA SER A 285 -0.52 -0.84 15.74
C SER A 285 -0.42 0.53 16.42
N ASP A 286 -1.41 0.82 17.25
CA ASP A 286 -1.51 2.01 18.08
C ASP A 286 -0.84 1.87 19.45
N SER A 287 -0.16 0.75 19.70
CA SER A 287 0.49 0.54 20.98
C SER A 287 1.55 1.62 21.25
N ALA A 288 1.75 1.97 22.52
CA ALA A 288 2.70 3.01 22.91
C ALA A 288 4.13 2.72 22.41
N ASP A 289 4.51 1.43 22.33
CA ASP A 289 5.81 1.02 21.82
C ASP A 289 5.92 1.26 20.30
N MET A 290 4.87 0.98 19.53
CA MET A 290 4.86 1.24 18.09
C MET A 290 4.77 2.72 17.74
N GLN A 291 4.02 3.52 18.52
CA GLN A 291 4.05 4.98 18.40
C GLN A 291 5.47 5.52 18.64
N SER A 292 6.16 5.03 19.68
CA SER A 292 7.56 5.39 19.90
C SER A 292 8.50 4.86 18.80
N TRP A 293 8.20 3.72 18.18
CA TRP A 293 8.98 3.18 17.06
C TRP A 293 8.88 4.10 15.84
N LYS A 294 7.64 4.51 15.48
CA LYS A 294 7.33 5.40 14.36
C LYS A 294 8.09 6.73 14.48
N ASP A 295 7.95 7.41 15.62
CA ASP A 295 8.62 8.70 15.88
C ASP A 295 10.15 8.58 15.79
N ARG A 296 10.72 7.55 16.43
CA ARG A 296 12.18 7.33 16.40
C ARG A 296 12.69 6.98 15.01
N MET A 297 11.91 6.28 14.18
CA MET A 297 12.32 5.96 12.81
C MET A 297 12.41 7.24 11.96
N VAL A 298 11.46 8.17 12.11
CA VAL A 298 11.51 9.50 11.46
C VAL A 298 12.76 10.27 11.91
N ASP A 299 13.04 10.31 13.21
CA ASP A 299 14.22 10.98 13.76
C ASP A 299 15.56 10.39 13.25
N LEU A 300 15.60 9.07 13.05
CA LEU A 300 16.78 8.36 12.54
C LEU A 300 16.96 8.55 11.03
N GLY A 301 15.92 8.90 10.28
CA GLY A 301 15.98 9.05 8.82
C GLY A 301 17.10 10.00 8.36
N GLY A 302 17.18 11.17 8.97
CA GLY A 302 18.20 12.17 8.63
C GLY A 302 19.60 11.90 9.21
N GLN A 303 19.78 10.81 9.96
CA GLN A 303 21.05 10.45 10.60
C GLN A 303 21.81 9.41 9.77
N THR A 304 23.13 9.42 9.87
CA THR A 304 23.99 8.44 9.19
C THR A 304 24.11 7.17 10.02
N VAL A 305 23.98 6.03 9.35
CA VAL A 305 24.25 4.68 9.84
C VAL A 305 25.57 4.23 9.22
N GLN A 306 26.50 3.82 10.08
CA GLN A 306 27.81 3.31 9.67
C GLN A 306 27.65 1.85 9.24
N THR A 307 27.95 1.56 7.98
CA THR A 307 28.09 0.18 7.48
C THR A 307 29.55 -0.27 7.68
N ARG A 308 29.90 -1.51 7.30
CA ARG A 308 31.29 -2.01 7.37
C ARG A 308 32.27 -1.19 6.49
N GLY A 309 31.81 -0.69 5.35
CA GLY A 309 32.61 0.00 4.33
C GLY A 309 32.20 1.42 3.98
N SER A 310 31.05 1.93 4.47
CA SER A 310 30.49 3.22 4.08
C SER A 310 29.62 3.86 5.19
N ASN A 311 29.11 5.06 4.93
CA ASN A 311 28.10 5.73 5.73
C ASN A 311 26.90 6.06 4.83
N VAL A 312 25.72 5.61 5.24
CA VAL A 312 24.45 5.82 4.52
C VAL A 312 23.44 6.45 5.47
N TYR A 313 22.48 7.20 4.96
CA TYR A 313 21.45 7.82 5.78
C TYR A 313 20.32 6.83 6.11
N GLY A 314 19.68 6.98 7.27
CA GLY A 314 18.51 6.19 7.66
C GLY A 314 17.40 6.23 6.61
N PHE A 315 17.18 7.39 5.97
CA PHE A 315 16.25 7.54 4.85
C PHE A 315 16.61 6.62 3.68
N GLN A 316 17.89 6.46 3.33
CA GLN A 316 18.31 5.58 2.24
C GLN A 316 18.00 4.11 2.56
N LEU A 317 18.07 3.71 3.83
CA LEU A 317 17.80 2.34 4.23
C LEU A 317 16.29 2.08 4.33
N MET A 318 15.58 2.88 5.13
CA MET A 318 14.17 2.65 5.40
C MET A 318 13.31 2.84 4.15
N SER A 319 13.58 3.82 3.29
CA SER A 319 12.80 4.02 2.06
C SER A 319 12.84 2.80 1.15
N ASN A 320 13.95 2.05 1.12
CA ASN A 320 14.00 0.81 0.34
C ASN A 320 13.16 -0.31 0.95
N ILE A 321 13.11 -0.41 2.28
CA ILE A 321 12.23 -1.36 2.97
C ILE A 321 10.75 -0.97 2.80
N MET A 322 10.44 0.33 2.79
CA MET A 322 9.09 0.88 2.65
C MET A 322 8.44 0.65 1.29
N ARG A 323 9.18 0.20 0.28
CA ARG A 323 8.65 -0.05 -1.07
C ARG A 323 7.49 -1.05 -1.11
N THR A 324 7.31 -1.84 -0.05
CA THR A 324 6.26 -2.86 0.04
C THR A 324 5.41 -2.70 1.28
N GLY A 325 4.10 -2.90 1.11
CA GLY A 325 3.11 -2.82 2.17
C GLY A 325 2.44 -1.46 2.25
N ASN A 326 1.31 -1.43 2.92
CA ASN A 326 0.58 -0.21 3.27
C ASN A 326 0.95 0.16 4.72
N TYR A 327 1.76 1.20 4.87
CA TYR A 327 2.18 1.70 6.18
C TYR A 327 1.11 2.63 6.76
N ASP A 328 1.18 2.89 8.05
CA ASP A 328 0.34 3.87 8.74
C ASP A 328 0.47 5.26 8.10
N ASP A 329 -0.65 5.88 7.73
CA ASP A 329 -0.67 7.10 6.92
C ASP A 329 0.03 8.27 7.65
N ASP A 330 -0.24 8.44 8.95
CA ASP A 330 0.41 9.44 9.81
C ASP A 330 1.94 9.26 9.83
N PHE A 331 2.41 8.02 9.93
CA PHE A 331 3.85 7.71 9.88
C PHE A 331 4.45 8.06 8.52
N VAL A 332 3.83 7.64 7.43
CA VAL A 332 4.32 7.89 6.06
C VAL A 332 4.40 9.38 5.78
N ASN A 333 3.38 10.16 6.17
CA ASN A 333 3.39 11.61 5.99
C ASN A 333 4.45 12.32 6.85
N LYS A 334 4.60 11.96 8.14
CA LYS A 334 5.69 12.48 8.98
C LYS A 334 7.07 12.14 8.40
N TYR A 335 7.26 10.91 7.93
CA TYR A 335 8.49 10.45 7.30
C TYR A 335 8.78 11.23 6.01
N GLY A 336 7.79 11.36 5.12
CA GLY A 336 7.89 12.11 3.87
C GLY A 336 8.22 13.59 4.08
N ASN A 337 7.54 14.22 5.03
CA ASN A 337 7.81 15.60 5.44
C ASN A 337 9.24 15.78 5.93
N ALA A 338 9.73 14.87 6.77
CA ALA A 338 11.11 14.91 7.27
C ALA A 338 12.13 14.65 6.15
N LEU A 339 11.82 13.77 5.20
CA LEU A 339 12.66 13.49 4.04
C LEU A 339 12.78 14.72 3.13
N VAL A 340 11.67 15.34 2.73
CA VAL A 340 11.66 16.56 1.90
C VAL A 340 12.42 17.68 2.59
N ALA A 341 12.18 17.91 3.89
CA ALA A 341 12.91 18.93 4.65
C ALA A 341 14.42 18.65 4.68
N THR A 342 14.82 17.38 4.77
CA THR A 342 16.23 16.97 4.74
C THR A 342 16.87 17.22 3.37
N GLU A 343 16.21 16.84 2.28
CA GLU A 343 16.71 17.08 0.92
C GLU A 343 16.84 18.58 0.61
N LYS A 344 15.84 19.39 0.98
CA LYS A 344 15.90 20.85 0.85
C LYS A 344 17.09 21.43 1.63
N LYS A 345 17.37 20.91 2.83
CA LYS A 345 18.54 21.32 3.63
C LYS A 345 19.87 20.88 3.02
N MET A 346 19.91 19.71 2.39
CA MET A 346 21.08 19.18 1.67
C MET A 346 21.38 19.95 0.39
N LYS A 347 20.40 20.65 -0.20
CA LYS A 347 20.55 21.38 -1.46
C LYS A 347 21.03 20.46 -2.59
N LEU A 348 20.26 19.42 -2.89
CA LEU A 348 20.54 18.51 -4.01
C LEU A 348 20.79 19.30 -5.32
N PRO A 349 21.75 18.90 -6.19
CA PRO A 349 22.62 17.72 -6.08
C PRO A 349 23.96 17.97 -5.37
N ASP A 350 24.24 19.17 -4.83
CA ASP A 350 25.56 19.55 -4.29
C ASP A 350 26.04 18.63 -3.16
N HIS A 351 25.17 18.37 -2.17
CA HIS A 351 25.42 17.47 -1.04
C HIS A 351 24.49 16.26 -1.10
N TYR A 352 24.42 15.63 -2.27
CA TYR A 352 23.61 14.43 -2.47
C TYR A 352 23.96 13.31 -1.49
N TRP A 353 23.11 12.28 -1.47
CA TRP A 353 23.12 11.12 -0.57
C TRP A 353 24.37 10.21 -0.66
N GLN A 354 25.52 10.77 -1.03
CA GLN A 354 26.84 10.14 -1.04
C GLN A 354 27.53 10.19 0.33
N GLY A 355 27.97 9.02 0.78
CA GLY A 355 29.15 8.94 1.65
C GLY A 355 30.37 9.47 0.88
N ALA A 356 31.20 10.28 1.53
CA ALA A 356 32.35 10.93 0.92
C ALA A 356 33.33 9.92 0.25
N GLY A 357 33.44 9.96 -1.09
CA GLY A 357 34.69 9.63 -1.82
C GLY A 357 35.27 8.21 -1.76
N GLY A 358 34.51 7.17 -2.19
CA GLY A 358 34.95 5.85 -2.73
C GLY A 358 35.15 4.69 -1.73
N PRO A 359 35.18 3.36 -2.09
CA PRO A 359 34.61 2.54 -3.20
C PRO A 359 33.30 1.78 -2.79
N PRO A 360 32.81 0.74 -3.52
CA PRO A 360 31.44 0.73 -4.09
C PRO A 360 30.32 0.92 -3.06
N MET A 361 29.41 1.86 -3.36
CA MET A 361 28.20 2.09 -2.58
C MET A 361 27.38 0.80 -2.43
N PRO A 362 26.79 0.54 -1.25
CA PRO A 362 25.98 -0.66 -1.04
C PRO A 362 24.76 -0.68 -1.96
N LYS A 363 24.41 -1.87 -2.48
CA LYS A 363 23.10 -2.08 -3.13
C LYS A 363 22.09 -2.25 -1.99
N MET A 364 21.25 -1.25 -1.78
CA MET A 364 20.25 -1.17 -0.70
C MET A 364 18.84 -1.52 -1.16
N ASN A 365 18.62 -1.60 -2.49
CA ASN A 365 17.41 -2.14 -3.08
C ASN A 365 17.70 -3.50 -3.74
N PHE A 366 16.92 -4.53 -3.42
CA PHE A 366 17.02 -5.88 -3.99
C PHE A 366 15.76 -6.33 -4.74
N ILE A 367 14.73 -5.49 -4.85
CA ILE A 367 13.50 -5.77 -5.60
C ILE A 367 13.45 -5.06 -6.97
N GLY A 368 14.47 -4.27 -7.30
CA GLY A 368 14.62 -3.54 -8.55
C GLY A 368 16.07 -3.46 -9.03
N GLU A 369 16.25 -2.80 -10.16
CA GLU A 369 17.57 -2.65 -10.79
C GLU A 369 18.41 -1.55 -10.13
N ASP A 370 17.75 -0.48 -9.66
CA ASP A 370 18.38 0.64 -8.95
C ASP A 370 19.15 0.19 -7.69
N PHE A 371 20.16 0.97 -7.30
CA PHE A 371 20.94 0.70 -6.09
C PHE A 371 20.19 1.09 -4.81
N GLY A 372 19.13 1.89 -4.89
CA GLY A 372 18.40 2.41 -3.75
C GLY A 372 19.14 3.52 -3.01
N ARG A 373 19.99 4.30 -3.70
CA ARG A 373 20.70 5.45 -3.10
C ARG A 373 19.79 6.67 -2.97
N ASP A 374 18.80 6.83 -3.85
CA ASP A 374 17.80 7.88 -3.73
C ASP A 374 16.65 7.41 -2.80
N PRO A 375 16.55 7.95 -1.57
CA PRO A 375 15.46 7.58 -0.66
C PRO A 375 14.09 8.04 -1.17
N MET A 376 14.02 9.05 -2.05
CA MET A 376 12.75 9.50 -2.62
C MET A 376 12.14 8.43 -3.52
N THR A 377 12.96 7.67 -4.26
CA THR A 377 12.48 6.54 -5.08
C THR A 377 11.75 5.50 -4.23
N GLY A 378 12.38 5.08 -3.13
CA GLY A 378 11.79 4.08 -2.24
C GLY A 378 10.56 4.60 -1.50
N PHE A 379 10.63 5.85 -1.03
CA PHE A 379 9.51 6.52 -0.36
C PHE A 379 8.29 6.63 -1.28
N MET A 380 8.46 7.15 -2.50
CA MET A 380 7.36 7.31 -3.46
C MET A 380 6.77 5.98 -3.92
N THR A 381 7.61 4.95 -4.05
CA THR A 381 7.11 3.58 -4.31
C THR A 381 6.21 3.12 -3.16
N GLY A 382 6.63 3.33 -1.91
CA GLY A 382 5.80 3.03 -0.73
C GLY A 382 4.52 3.86 -0.68
N LEU A 383 4.63 5.17 -0.91
CA LEU A 383 3.52 6.12 -0.91
C LEU A 383 2.46 5.76 -1.96
N SER A 384 2.85 5.22 -3.12
CA SER A 384 1.90 4.74 -4.14
C SER A 384 1.02 3.60 -3.64
N ASN A 385 1.42 2.86 -2.60
CA ASN A 385 0.58 1.80 -2.02
C ASN A 385 -0.47 2.34 -1.03
N SER A 386 -0.40 3.62 -0.68
CA SER A 386 -1.17 4.28 0.39
C SER A 386 -1.87 5.53 -0.17
N PRO A 387 -3.02 5.40 -0.87
CA PRO A 387 -3.65 6.51 -1.58
C PRO A 387 -4.06 7.69 -0.69
N ASP A 388 -4.52 7.43 0.54
CA ASP A 388 -4.88 8.47 1.50
C ASP A 388 -3.64 9.26 1.95
N ALA A 389 -2.56 8.56 2.35
CA ALA A 389 -1.28 9.20 2.64
C ALA A 389 -0.70 9.96 1.43
N ALA A 390 -0.82 9.41 0.22
CA ALA A 390 -0.38 10.08 -1.00
C ALA A 390 -1.15 11.39 -1.21
N THR A 391 -2.47 11.35 -1.06
CA THR A 391 -3.33 12.54 -1.18
C THR A 391 -2.92 13.62 -0.18
N GLU A 392 -2.70 13.25 1.07
CA GLU A 392 -2.21 14.17 2.11
C GLU A 392 -0.83 14.74 1.76
N PHE A 393 0.12 13.90 1.36
CA PHE A 393 1.48 14.32 1.01
C PHE A 393 1.50 15.37 -0.12
N PHE A 394 0.72 15.16 -1.20
CA PHE A 394 0.67 16.11 -2.32
C PHE A 394 -0.12 17.40 -1.98
N ASN A 395 -1.01 17.35 -1.00
CA ASN A 395 -1.73 18.52 -0.49
C ASN A 395 -0.97 19.28 0.61
N GLU A 396 0.11 18.72 1.15
CA GLU A 396 0.89 19.35 2.20
C GLU A 396 1.58 20.63 1.73
N THR A 397 1.41 21.69 2.52
CA THR A 397 1.98 23.03 2.31
C THR A 397 2.78 23.54 3.53
N HIS A 398 2.68 22.85 4.66
CA HIS A 398 3.36 23.20 5.91
C HIS A 398 3.95 21.95 6.61
N PRO A 399 5.25 21.89 6.93
CA PRO A 399 6.16 23.04 7.01
C PRO A 399 6.72 23.49 5.67
N GLN A 400 6.49 22.74 4.60
CA GLN A 400 6.88 23.10 3.24
C GLN A 400 5.87 22.57 2.22
N ASP A 401 5.91 23.10 1.00
CA ASP A 401 5.17 22.54 -0.13
C ASP A 401 5.92 21.31 -0.67
N ASN A 402 5.31 20.13 -0.48
CA ASN A 402 5.86 18.85 -0.91
C ASN A 402 5.65 18.62 -2.41
N ALA A 403 4.46 18.94 -2.94
CA ALA A 403 4.16 18.78 -4.35
C ALA A 403 5.05 19.68 -5.22
N GLU A 404 5.26 20.94 -4.82
CA GLU A 404 6.19 21.84 -5.51
C GLU A 404 7.61 21.26 -5.53
N TRP A 405 8.05 20.67 -4.42
CA TRP A 405 9.36 20.02 -4.36
C TRP A 405 9.44 18.87 -5.37
N VAL A 406 8.55 17.89 -5.28
CA VAL A 406 8.71 16.63 -6.01
C VAL A 406 8.29 16.71 -7.49
N LEU A 407 7.43 17.65 -7.86
CA LEU A 407 6.96 17.82 -9.23
C LEU A 407 7.72 18.88 -10.02
N LYS A 408 8.41 19.82 -9.36
CA LYS A 408 9.03 20.97 -10.02
C LYS A 408 10.45 21.28 -9.58
N GLU A 409 10.73 21.40 -8.29
CA GLU A 409 12.03 21.92 -7.82
C GLU A 409 13.12 20.86 -7.67
N ARG A 410 12.77 19.60 -7.41
CA ARG A 410 13.72 18.56 -7.02
C ARG A 410 14.62 18.15 -8.18
N HIS A 411 15.91 18.40 -8.03
CA HIS A 411 16.94 17.81 -8.89
C HIS A 411 17.10 16.32 -8.61
N THR A 412 17.29 15.53 -9.67
CA THR A 412 17.50 14.09 -9.58
C THR A 412 18.93 13.70 -9.93
N PHE A 413 19.30 12.46 -9.62
CA PHE A 413 20.56 11.84 -10.03
C PHE A 413 20.30 10.40 -10.45
N ASP A 414 21.19 9.86 -11.28
CA ASP A 414 21.09 8.47 -11.74
C ASP A 414 21.45 7.49 -10.61
N ASP A 415 20.53 6.57 -10.33
CA ASP A 415 20.64 5.55 -9.30
C ASP A 415 20.95 4.14 -9.85
N THR A 416 21.21 3.99 -11.16
CA THR A 416 21.47 2.69 -11.79
C THR A 416 22.98 2.39 -11.94
N PRO A 417 23.36 1.12 -12.25
CA PRO A 417 24.75 0.75 -12.54
C PRO A 417 25.29 1.24 -13.89
N LEU A 418 24.40 1.61 -14.82
CA LEU A 418 24.72 2.00 -16.18
C LEU A 418 23.91 3.26 -16.49
N ASP A 419 24.59 4.36 -16.81
CA ASP A 419 23.97 5.56 -17.39
C ASP A 419 23.51 5.20 -18.82
N ASP A 420 22.40 4.48 -18.90
CA ASP A 420 21.74 4.03 -20.12
C ASP A 420 20.80 5.11 -20.69
N GLY A 421 20.45 6.10 -19.85
CA GLY A 421 19.46 7.12 -20.18
C GLY A 421 18.02 6.62 -20.06
N ASP A 422 17.77 5.47 -19.43
CA ASP A 422 16.47 4.77 -19.36
C ASP A 422 15.48 5.38 -18.35
N GLY A 423 15.61 6.69 -18.06
CA GLY A 423 14.72 7.44 -17.17
C GLY A 423 15.09 7.34 -15.69
N ASN A 424 14.64 8.33 -14.92
CA ASN A 424 14.92 8.47 -13.50
C ASN A 424 13.87 7.78 -12.62
N GLN A 425 14.30 6.81 -11.82
CA GLN A 425 13.41 5.99 -11.00
C GLN A 425 12.66 6.78 -9.92
N SER A 426 13.23 7.87 -9.42
CA SER A 426 12.52 8.73 -8.46
C SER A 426 11.35 9.45 -9.13
N ARG A 427 11.49 9.88 -10.39
CA ARG A 427 10.42 10.55 -11.14
C ARG A 427 9.31 9.57 -11.52
N ASP A 428 9.69 8.38 -12.00
CA ASP A 428 8.75 7.29 -12.27
C ASP A 428 7.95 6.89 -11.01
N ALA A 429 8.62 6.70 -9.87
CA ALA A 429 7.94 6.39 -8.61
C ALA A 429 7.02 7.55 -8.16
N THR A 430 7.42 8.81 -8.38
CA THR A 430 6.60 9.98 -8.08
C THR A 430 5.36 10.05 -8.98
N GLY A 431 5.45 9.66 -10.25
CA GLY A 431 4.29 9.54 -11.16
C GLY A 431 3.25 8.55 -10.63
N ARG A 432 3.70 7.38 -10.17
CA ARG A 432 2.81 6.37 -9.54
C ARG A 432 2.18 6.86 -8.24
N ALA A 433 2.95 7.54 -7.38
CA ALA A 433 2.42 8.13 -6.16
C ALA A 433 1.40 9.25 -6.46
N LEU A 434 1.65 10.06 -7.49
CA LEU A 434 0.71 11.07 -7.97
C LEU A 434 -0.60 10.42 -8.43
N LEU A 435 -0.54 9.34 -9.22
CA LEU A 435 -1.72 8.60 -9.63
C LEU A 435 -2.51 8.09 -8.43
N ALA A 436 -1.84 7.57 -7.40
CA ALA A 436 -2.50 7.16 -6.17
C ALA A 436 -3.20 8.34 -5.46
N ALA A 437 -2.50 9.47 -5.31
CA ALA A 437 -3.00 10.68 -4.64
C ALA A 437 -4.21 11.29 -5.35
N THR A 438 -4.20 11.35 -6.68
CA THR A 438 -5.31 11.96 -7.42
C THR A 438 -6.47 11.01 -7.61
N SER A 439 -6.23 9.70 -7.65
CA SER A 439 -7.31 8.74 -7.94
C SER A 439 -7.94 8.10 -6.71
N GLY A 440 -7.29 8.18 -5.55
CA GLY A 440 -7.69 7.44 -4.35
C GLY A 440 -7.49 5.93 -4.47
N MET A 441 -6.77 5.45 -5.50
CA MET A 441 -6.57 4.03 -5.78
C MET A 441 -5.11 3.65 -5.66
N ASN A 442 -4.84 2.41 -5.23
CA ASN A 442 -3.49 1.85 -5.29
C ASN A 442 -3.20 1.36 -6.73
N PRO A 443 -2.31 2.02 -7.49
CA PRO A 443 -2.01 1.64 -8.87
C PRO A 443 -1.28 0.29 -8.99
N ASN A 444 -0.74 -0.24 -7.89
CA ASN A 444 -0.09 -1.54 -7.84
C ASN A 444 -1.04 -2.69 -7.48
N ASP A 445 -2.30 -2.40 -7.11
CA ASP A 445 -3.31 -3.44 -6.87
C ASP A 445 -4.03 -3.80 -8.19
N PRO A 446 -3.84 -5.01 -8.73
CA PRO A 446 -4.51 -5.43 -9.97
C PRO A 446 -6.04 -5.53 -9.82
N ASN A 447 -6.56 -5.56 -8.59
CA ASN A 447 -7.99 -5.59 -8.28
C ASN A 447 -8.55 -4.21 -7.89
N ALA A 448 -7.73 -3.15 -7.96
CA ALA A 448 -8.22 -1.80 -7.71
C ALA A 448 -9.41 -1.50 -8.62
N THR A 449 -10.48 -1.00 -8.03
CA THR A 449 -11.67 -0.53 -8.73
C THR A 449 -11.77 0.98 -8.58
N TYR A 450 -12.37 1.63 -9.57
CA TYR A 450 -12.68 3.06 -9.51
C TYR A 450 -13.27 3.49 -8.15
N VAL A 451 -12.74 4.57 -7.60
CA VAL A 451 -13.20 5.23 -6.38
C VAL A 451 -13.72 6.63 -6.77
N GLU A 452 -14.82 7.06 -6.16
CA GLU A 452 -15.35 8.42 -6.33
C GLU A 452 -14.35 9.43 -5.73
N HIS A 453 -13.91 10.41 -6.51
CA HIS A 453 -12.90 11.37 -6.06
C HIS A 453 -13.39 12.24 -4.91
N THR A 454 -12.56 12.40 -3.89
CA THR A 454 -12.76 13.36 -2.81
C THR A 454 -12.33 14.78 -3.25
N PRO A 455 -12.78 15.85 -2.56
CA PRO A 455 -12.25 17.19 -2.75
C PRO A 455 -10.72 17.26 -2.61
N GLU A 456 -10.15 16.44 -1.72
CA GLU A 456 -8.72 16.36 -1.46
C GLU A 456 -7.97 15.72 -2.65
N ASN A 457 -8.53 14.67 -3.25
CA ASN A 457 -8.00 14.10 -4.50
C ASN A 457 -8.01 15.14 -5.62
N ARG A 458 -9.10 15.89 -5.75
CA ARG A 458 -9.21 16.98 -6.73
C ARG A 458 -8.18 18.09 -6.48
N GLN A 459 -7.97 18.46 -5.22
CA GLN A 459 -6.95 19.44 -4.85
C GLN A 459 -5.54 18.97 -5.24
N ALA A 460 -5.24 17.67 -5.05
CA ALA A 460 -3.96 17.09 -5.46
C ALA A 460 -3.79 17.17 -6.99
N LEU A 461 -4.86 16.93 -7.77
CA LEU A 461 -4.85 17.10 -9.23
C LEU A 461 -4.56 18.55 -9.63
N ASP A 462 -5.31 19.51 -9.09
CA ASP A 462 -5.16 20.93 -9.45
C ASP A 462 -3.75 21.44 -9.13
N ARG A 463 -3.18 21.04 -7.98
CA ARG A 463 -1.80 21.38 -7.61
C ARG A 463 -0.78 20.74 -8.54
N SER A 464 -1.03 19.51 -8.96
CA SER A 464 -0.11 18.78 -9.84
C SER A 464 -0.11 19.34 -11.25
N LEU A 465 -1.29 19.69 -11.81
CA LEU A 465 -1.41 20.41 -13.07
C LEU A 465 -0.66 21.74 -13.04
N LYS A 466 -0.82 22.50 -11.96
CA LYS A 466 -0.09 23.75 -11.77
C LYS A 466 1.42 23.54 -11.81
N TYR A 467 1.97 22.70 -10.93
CA TYR A 467 3.43 22.57 -10.83
C TYR A 467 4.06 21.92 -12.05
N LEU A 468 3.43 20.90 -12.64
CA LEU A 468 3.94 20.25 -13.83
C LEU A 468 3.85 21.16 -15.07
N SER A 469 2.77 21.93 -15.25
CA SER A 469 2.70 22.89 -16.36
C SER A 469 3.76 23.98 -16.27
N GLU A 470 4.10 24.45 -15.06
CA GLU A 470 5.18 25.42 -14.84
C GLU A 470 6.58 24.90 -15.21
N THR A 471 6.77 23.57 -15.35
CA THR A 471 8.04 23.00 -15.85
C THR A 471 8.20 23.15 -17.37
N GLY A 472 7.11 23.38 -18.11
CA GLY A 472 7.14 23.48 -19.57
C GLY A 472 7.82 22.26 -20.22
N ASP A 473 8.80 22.51 -21.07
CA ASP A 473 9.50 21.44 -21.82
C ASP A 473 10.44 20.57 -20.95
N ASP A 474 10.68 20.97 -19.69
CA ASP A 474 11.42 20.17 -18.69
C ASP A 474 10.53 19.14 -17.97
N PHE A 475 9.24 19.03 -18.35
CA PHE A 475 8.31 18.03 -17.83
C PHE A 475 8.93 16.63 -17.87
N PRO A 476 9.04 15.92 -16.72
CA PRO A 476 9.64 14.60 -16.63
C PRO A 476 8.97 13.58 -17.56
N HIS A 477 9.73 13.01 -18.50
CA HIS A 477 9.19 12.01 -19.42
C HIS A 477 8.70 10.76 -18.69
N GLU A 478 9.31 10.43 -17.55
CA GLU A 478 8.96 9.32 -16.68
C GLU A 478 7.57 9.47 -16.03
N MET A 479 7.02 10.68 -15.97
CA MET A 479 5.69 10.94 -15.39
C MET A 479 4.57 11.00 -16.43
N ARG A 480 4.88 10.99 -17.74
CA ARG A 480 3.88 11.25 -18.79
C ARG A 480 2.80 10.19 -18.83
N ASP A 481 3.17 8.92 -18.70
CA ASP A 481 2.23 7.80 -18.67
C ASP A 481 1.28 7.87 -17.48
N ASP A 482 1.81 8.13 -16.29
CA ASP A 482 0.98 8.23 -15.09
C ASP A 482 0.10 9.48 -15.11
N MET A 483 0.61 10.61 -15.58
CA MET A 483 -0.21 11.82 -15.75
C MET A 483 -1.31 11.62 -16.80
N ALA A 484 -1.05 10.86 -17.87
CA ALA A 484 -2.09 10.48 -18.81
C ALA A 484 -3.16 9.60 -18.13
N LYS A 485 -2.78 8.65 -17.27
CA LYS A 485 -3.74 7.86 -16.47
C LYS A 485 -4.54 8.75 -15.52
N VAL A 486 -3.91 9.75 -14.90
CA VAL A 486 -4.59 10.73 -14.06
C VAL A 486 -5.67 11.47 -14.84
N LEU A 487 -5.34 12.05 -16.01
CA LEU A 487 -6.33 12.77 -16.83
C LEU A 487 -7.46 11.85 -17.32
N VAL A 488 -7.16 10.59 -17.63
CA VAL A 488 -8.16 9.59 -18.03
C VAL A 488 -9.06 9.19 -16.86
N ASN A 489 -8.52 9.09 -15.65
CA ASN A 489 -9.28 8.82 -14.44
C ASN A 489 -10.22 10.00 -14.09
N TYR A 490 -9.82 11.23 -14.39
CA TYR A 490 -10.66 12.45 -14.39
C TYR A 490 -11.26 12.74 -15.77
N GLY A 491 -11.80 11.70 -16.41
CA GLY A 491 -12.28 11.75 -17.79
C GLY A 491 -13.30 12.86 -18.01
N ASP A 492 -14.35 12.93 -17.18
CA ASP A 492 -15.44 13.93 -17.30
C ASP A 492 -14.89 15.36 -17.17
N GLU A 493 -14.07 15.65 -16.16
CA GLU A 493 -13.47 16.97 -15.96
C GLU A 493 -12.51 17.34 -17.09
N THR A 494 -11.71 16.38 -17.56
CA THR A 494 -10.77 16.57 -18.66
C THR A 494 -11.52 16.84 -19.96
N HIS A 495 -12.52 16.02 -20.29
CA HIS A 495 -13.36 16.17 -21.49
C HIS A 495 -14.16 17.48 -21.45
N ASN A 496 -14.79 17.80 -20.32
CA ASN A 496 -15.53 19.04 -20.13
C ASN A 496 -14.61 20.26 -20.31
N THR A 497 -13.42 20.23 -19.71
CA THR A 497 -12.45 21.33 -19.83
C THR A 497 -11.92 21.50 -21.26
N MET A 498 -11.54 20.41 -21.92
CA MET A 498 -11.03 20.44 -23.30
C MET A 498 -12.07 20.94 -24.30
N SER A 499 -13.35 20.63 -24.06
CA SER A 499 -14.46 21.07 -24.91
C SER A 499 -15.04 22.43 -24.55
N SER A 500 -14.65 23.01 -23.42
CA SER A 500 -15.19 24.28 -22.91
C SER A 500 -14.96 25.43 -23.88
N GLN A 501 -16.02 26.20 -24.14
CA GLN A 501 -15.98 27.35 -25.05
C GLN A 501 -15.41 28.61 -24.38
N ALA A 502 -15.56 28.70 -23.05
CA ALA A 502 -15.05 29.77 -22.19
C ALA A 502 -14.75 29.20 -20.80
N ASP A 503 -14.08 29.97 -19.96
CA ASP A 503 -13.77 29.56 -18.59
C ASP A 503 -15.02 29.73 -17.72
N HIS A 504 -15.38 28.66 -17.03
CA HIS A 504 -16.50 28.64 -16.09
C HIS A 504 -15.98 28.31 -14.69
N PRO A 505 -15.44 29.30 -13.94
CA PRO A 505 -14.81 29.05 -12.64
C PRO A 505 -15.77 28.49 -11.57
N ASP A 506 -17.08 28.63 -11.79
CA ASP A 506 -18.12 28.09 -10.93
C ASP A 506 -18.54 26.65 -11.32
N ASP A 507 -18.06 26.11 -12.45
CA ASP A 507 -18.31 24.72 -12.84
C ASP A 507 -17.31 23.82 -12.08
N PRO A 508 -17.77 22.90 -11.21
CA PRO A 508 -16.88 22.02 -10.45
C PRO A 508 -16.03 21.09 -11.33
N ARG A 509 -16.43 20.88 -12.60
CA ARG A 509 -15.66 20.07 -13.55
C ARG A 509 -14.56 20.86 -14.27
N GLN A 510 -14.54 22.19 -14.15
CA GLN A 510 -13.57 23.04 -14.83
C GLN A 510 -12.17 22.87 -14.23
N LEU A 511 -11.23 22.37 -15.02
CA LEU A 511 -9.78 22.47 -14.77
C LEU A 511 -9.24 23.76 -15.38
N ASP A 512 -8.04 24.19 -14.96
CA ASP A 512 -7.34 25.30 -15.63
C ASP A 512 -6.93 24.89 -17.05
N ARG A 513 -7.47 25.58 -18.05
CA ARG A 513 -7.29 25.21 -19.46
C ARG A 513 -5.88 25.47 -19.98
N HIS A 514 -5.16 26.45 -19.44
CA HIS A 514 -3.77 26.71 -19.83
C HIS A 514 -2.87 25.60 -19.29
N GLN A 515 -3.04 25.24 -18.02
CA GLN A 515 -2.28 24.16 -17.39
C GLN A 515 -2.60 22.82 -18.06
N LEU A 516 -3.88 22.53 -18.33
CA LEU A 516 -4.30 21.31 -19.02
C LEU A 516 -3.69 21.22 -20.42
N LEU A 517 -3.64 22.32 -21.17
CA LEU A 517 -3.04 22.32 -22.50
C LEU A 517 -1.55 22.02 -22.43
N GLU A 518 -0.80 22.69 -21.55
CA GLU A 518 0.64 22.46 -21.42
C GLU A 518 0.93 21.02 -20.99
N VAL A 519 0.23 20.49 -19.99
CA VAL A 519 0.40 19.08 -19.58
C VAL A 519 0.02 18.11 -20.69
N THR A 520 -1.07 18.36 -21.42
CA THR A 520 -1.48 17.53 -22.57
C THR A 520 -0.45 17.56 -23.68
N LYS A 521 0.16 18.73 -23.95
CA LYS A 521 1.28 18.88 -24.89
C LYS A 521 2.47 18.01 -24.44
N GLN A 522 2.84 18.06 -23.16
CA GLN A 522 3.99 17.28 -22.66
C GLN A 522 3.73 15.77 -22.69
N ILE A 523 2.54 15.30 -22.32
CA ILE A 523 2.09 13.91 -22.51
C ILE A 523 2.19 13.52 -23.99
N SER A 524 1.78 14.43 -24.87
CA SER A 524 1.78 14.22 -26.33
C SER A 524 3.18 14.21 -26.97
N ARG A 525 4.27 14.32 -26.20
CA ARG A 525 5.64 14.12 -26.72
C ARG A 525 6.08 12.66 -26.67
N ASP A 526 5.32 11.80 -25.98
CA ASP A 526 5.47 10.35 -25.97
C ASP A 526 4.29 9.68 -26.70
N GLN A 527 4.53 8.66 -27.52
CA GLN A 527 3.44 8.03 -28.27
C GLN A 527 2.55 7.13 -27.40
N ASP A 528 3.13 6.42 -26.44
CA ASP A 528 2.39 5.49 -25.59
C ASP A 528 1.52 6.27 -24.59
N SER A 529 2.06 7.31 -23.96
CA SER A 529 1.29 8.20 -23.07
C SER A 529 0.15 8.90 -23.83
N TYR A 530 0.43 9.38 -25.04
CA TYR A 530 -0.57 10.00 -25.91
C TYR A 530 -1.66 9.01 -26.32
N GLY A 531 -1.28 7.77 -26.64
CA GLY A 531 -2.21 6.70 -26.99
C GLY A 531 -3.13 6.35 -25.82
N LEU A 532 -2.57 6.26 -24.61
CA LEU A 532 -3.32 6.04 -23.38
C LEU A 532 -4.36 7.15 -23.13
N LEU A 533 -3.95 8.42 -23.27
CA LEU A 533 -4.84 9.56 -23.11
C LEU A 533 -6.00 9.55 -24.13
N ASN A 534 -5.71 9.29 -25.41
CA ASN A 534 -6.74 9.26 -26.44
C ASN A 534 -7.70 8.07 -26.27
N ASP A 535 -7.22 6.88 -25.91
CA ASP A 535 -8.10 5.73 -25.66
C ASP A 535 -9.04 5.99 -24.47
N GLY A 536 -8.52 6.55 -23.39
CA GLY A 536 -9.32 6.92 -22.22
C GLY A 536 -10.36 8.01 -22.52
N LEU A 537 -9.97 9.09 -23.20
CA LEU A 537 -10.91 10.17 -23.55
C LEU A 537 -11.91 9.75 -24.63
N ASN A 538 -11.56 8.83 -25.54
CA ASN A 538 -12.53 8.24 -26.46
C ASN A 538 -13.67 7.53 -25.71
N ARG A 539 -13.36 6.83 -24.61
CA ARG A 539 -14.38 6.22 -23.73
C ARG A 539 -15.27 7.28 -23.11
N GLU A 540 -14.68 8.34 -22.57
CA GLU A 540 -15.45 9.41 -21.96
C GLU A 540 -16.33 10.14 -22.96
N ILE A 541 -15.81 10.48 -24.15
CA ILE A 541 -16.61 11.12 -25.21
C ILE A 541 -17.82 10.25 -25.57
N VAL A 542 -17.63 8.94 -25.70
CA VAL A 542 -18.74 8.02 -25.96
C VAL A 542 -19.70 7.95 -24.78
N HIS A 543 -19.19 7.97 -23.54
CA HIS A 543 -20.01 8.03 -22.33
C HIS A 543 -20.87 9.30 -22.29
N ASP A 544 -20.29 10.49 -22.49
CA ASP A 544 -20.99 11.78 -22.57
C ASP A 544 -22.12 11.76 -23.62
N ILE A 545 -21.81 11.28 -24.84
CA ILE A 545 -22.80 11.15 -25.92
C ILE A 545 -24.01 10.28 -25.54
N ASN A 546 -23.80 9.23 -24.74
CA ASN A 546 -24.85 8.27 -24.40
C ASN A 546 -25.59 8.59 -23.10
N THR A 547 -24.97 9.36 -22.19
CA THR A 547 -25.48 9.56 -20.83
C THR A 547 -25.89 10.99 -20.55
N ASP A 548 -25.22 11.99 -21.14
CA ASP A 548 -25.65 13.37 -21.02
C ASP A 548 -26.85 13.63 -21.94
N HIS A 549 -27.84 14.32 -21.41
CA HIS A 549 -29.10 14.62 -22.09
C HIS A 549 -29.38 16.13 -22.05
N PRO A 550 -28.51 16.94 -22.68
CA PRO A 550 -28.69 18.38 -22.72
C PRO A 550 -29.95 18.77 -23.50
N SER A 551 -30.38 20.02 -23.30
CA SER A 551 -31.59 20.53 -23.95
C SER A 551 -31.47 20.57 -25.47
N ASP A 552 -30.27 20.85 -25.98
CA ASP A 552 -29.88 20.59 -27.37
C ASP A 552 -28.93 19.39 -27.40
N PRO A 553 -29.38 18.22 -27.87
CA PRO A 553 -28.53 17.03 -27.94
C PRO A 553 -27.27 17.21 -28.80
N LYS A 554 -27.21 18.22 -29.68
CA LYS A 554 -26.00 18.52 -30.47
C LYS A 554 -24.85 19.02 -29.59
N GLU A 555 -25.10 19.43 -28.36
CA GLU A 555 -24.05 19.85 -27.43
C GLU A 555 -23.01 18.74 -27.20
N THR A 556 -23.43 17.47 -27.01
CA THR A 556 -22.50 16.33 -26.86
C THR A 556 -21.68 16.07 -28.12
N LEU A 557 -22.27 16.24 -29.32
CA LEU A 557 -21.55 16.15 -30.60
C LEU A 557 -20.49 17.25 -30.73
N GLN A 558 -20.83 18.47 -30.34
CA GLN A 558 -19.93 19.61 -30.39
C GLN A 558 -18.79 19.47 -29.38
N ARG A 559 -19.08 18.99 -28.16
CA ARG A 559 -18.04 18.70 -27.15
C ARG A 559 -17.08 17.61 -27.60
N ALA A 560 -17.60 16.54 -28.21
CA ALA A 560 -16.81 15.47 -28.81
C ALA A 560 -15.81 16.02 -29.84
N GLY A 561 -16.30 16.82 -30.80
CA GLY A 561 -15.45 17.46 -31.80
C GLY A 561 -14.41 18.38 -31.17
N ALA A 562 -14.83 19.28 -30.28
CA ALA A 562 -13.94 20.25 -29.63
C ALA A 562 -12.81 19.57 -28.84
N THR A 563 -13.09 18.47 -28.14
CA THR A 563 -12.07 17.68 -27.43
C THR A 563 -11.05 17.07 -28.37
N VAL A 564 -11.49 16.46 -29.47
CA VAL A 564 -10.58 15.94 -30.51
C VAL A 564 -9.70 17.05 -31.06
N GLY A 565 -10.25 18.25 -31.28
CA GLY A 565 -9.50 19.40 -31.74
C GLY A 565 -8.47 19.94 -30.75
N PHE A 566 -8.80 19.91 -29.45
CA PHE A 566 -7.86 20.25 -28.37
C PHE A 566 -6.67 19.29 -28.35
N LEU A 567 -6.94 17.98 -28.37
CA LEU A 567 -5.89 16.94 -28.40
C LEU A 567 -5.00 17.06 -29.64
N GLU A 568 -5.58 17.42 -30.78
CA GLU A 568 -4.81 17.64 -32.01
C GLU A 568 -3.90 18.88 -31.92
N GLU A 569 -4.35 19.97 -31.31
CA GLU A 569 -3.49 21.14 -31.09
C GLU A 569 -2.33 20.81 -30.13
N ALA A 570 -2.62 20.12 -29.02
CA ALA A 570 -1.59 19.71 -28.08
C ALA A 570 -0.54 18.79 -28.74
N ARG A 571 -1.00 17.85 -29.57
CA ARG A 571 -0.12 16.99 -30.37
C ARG A 571 0.69 17.79 -31.39
N TYR A 572 0.09 18.76 -32.06
CA TYR A 572 0.80 19.64 -32.99
C TYR A 572 1.92 20.43 -32.30
N GLN A 573 1.66 21.01 -31.12
CA GLN A 573 2.67 21.72 -30.35
C GLN A 573 3.80 20.79 -29.87
N ALA A 574 3.47 19.56 -29.46
CA ALA A 574 4.45 18.54 -29.12
C ALA A 574 5.36 18.18 -30.32
N LEU A 575 4.77 18.00 -31.50
CA LEU A 575 5.48 17.70 -32.75
C LEU A 575 6.44 18.82 -33.16
N ASP A 576 6.03 20.08 -33.04
CA ASP A 576 6.88 21.21 -33.42
C ASP A 576 8.09 21.39 -32.48
N THR A 577 7.91 21.04 -31.20
CA THR A 577 8.94 21.12 -30.16
C THR A 577 10.09 20.13 -30.40
N ASP A 578 9.77 18.88 -30.78
CA ASP A 578 10.76 17.77 -30.86
C ASP A 578 11.18 17.40 -32.30
N LYS A 579 10.81 18.17 -33.33
CA LYS A 579 11.01 17.82 -34.76
C LYS A 579 12.46 17.53 -35.19
N GLU A 580 13.45 17.95 -34.41
CA GLU A 580 14.87 17.73 -34.69
C GLU A 580 15.49 16.60 -33.83
N ASP A 581 14.73 15.97 -32.94
CA ASP A 581 15.22 14.89 -32.06
C ASP A 581 15.47 13.60 -32.87
N PRO A 582 16.71 13.08 -32.96
CA PRO A 582 17.02 11.87 -33.70
C PRO A 582 16.42 10.59 -33.08
N SER A 583 16.03 10.61 -31.80
CA SER A 583 15.31 9.53 -31.12
C SER A 583 13.81 9.51 -31.44
N TRP A 584 13.33 10.55 -32.14
CA TRP A 584 11.94 10.71 -32.55
C TRP A 584 11.36 9.48 -33.23
N LYS A 585 12.12 8.75 -34.07
CA LYS A 585 11.60 7.53 -34.73
C LYS A 585 11.48 6.33 -33.79
N ALA A 586 12.25 6.28 -32.70
CA ALA A 586 12.24 5.19 -31.72
C ALA A 586 11.11 5.36 -30.70
N LYS A 587 10.76 6.60 -30.33
CA LYS A 587 9.59 6.97 -29.52
C LYS A 587 8.23 6.55 -30.12
N TRP A 588 8.26 5.93 -31.30
CA TRP A 588 7.08 5.58 -32.08
C TRP A 588 6.95 4.08 -32.41
N ALA A 589 7.75 3.22 -31.78
CA ALA A 589 7.63 1.78 -31.89
C ALA A 589 6.45 1.29 -31.03
N TYR A 590 5.24 1.33 -31.60
CA TYR A 590 3.99 0.97 -30.91
C TYR A 590 4.02 -0.44 -30.30
N HIS A 591 3.75 -0.53 -28.99
CA HIS A 591 3.46 -1.76 -28.26
C HIS A 591 2.08 -1.68 -27.58
N GLY A 592 0.98 -1.76 -28.34
CA GLY A 592 -0.36 -2.20 -27.87
C GLY A 592 -0.95 -1.52 -26.62
N ILE A 593 -1.98 -0.69 -26.80
CA ILE A 593 -2.77 -0.08 -25.70
C ILE A 593 -3.50 -1.16 -24.89
N GLY A 594 -3.22 -1.28 -23.58
CA GLY A 594 -3.87 -2.28 -22.73
C GLY A 594 -3.97 -1.97 -21.23
N GLY A 595 -3.59 -0.77 -20.76
CA GLY A 595 -3.25 -0.58 -19.33
C GLY A 595 -4.27 0.06 -18.39
N ALA A 596 -5.29 0.78 -18.86
CA ALA A 596 -6.06 1.70 -17.98
C ALA A 596 -7.48 1.23 -17.59
N VAL A 597 -7.92 0.02 -17.99
CA VAL A 597 -9.34 -0.37 -17.93
C VAL A 597 -9.91 -0.40 -16.51
N ASN A 598 -9.11 -0.71 -15.49
CA ASN A 598 -9.58 -0.86 -14.11
C ASN A 598 -9.75 0.48 -13.37
N PHE A 599 -9.13 1.56 -13.85
CA PHE A 599 -9.11 2.89 -13.22
C PHE A 599 -10.17 3.84 -13.76
N ILE A 600 -10.98 3.40 -14.73
CA ILE A 600 -12.02 4.19 -15.38
C ILE A 600 -13.38 3.62 -14.93
N PRO A 601 -14.38 4.47 -14.60
CA PRO A 601 -15.71 3.97 -14.26
C PRO A 601 -16.30 3.10 -15.38
N VAL A 602 -17.00 2.03 -15.00
CA VAL A 602 -17.54 1.06 -15.97
C VAL A 602 -18.65 1.69 -16.81
N VAL A 603 -18.43 1.75 -18.12
CA VAL A 603 -19.43 2.19 -19.11
C VAL A 603 -20.22 0.96 -19.60
N GLY A 604 -21.55 1.06 -19.75
CA GLY A 604 -22.40 -0.09 -20.10
C GLY A 604 -22.16 -0.70 -21.50
N ASP A 605 -22.61 -1.95 -21.72
CA ASP A 605 -22.37 -2.80 -22.91
C ASP A 605 -22.60 -2.14 -24.29
N ALA A 606 -23.54 -1.20 -24.38
CA ALA A 606 -23.84 -0.50 -25.64
C ALA A 606 -22.75 0.52 -26.00
N ALA A 607 -22.17 1.19 -25.00
CA ALA A 607 -21.09 2.14 -25.17
C ALA A 607 -19.77 1.44 -25.51
N GLN A 608 -19.51 0.27 -24.92
CA GLN A 608 -18.26 -0.47 -25.13
C GLN A 608 -18.02 -0.82 -26.62
N ARG A 609 -19.06 -1.23 -27.35
CA ARG A 609 -18.95 -1.50 -28.81
C ARG A 609 -18.68 -0.23 -29.64
N GLY A 610 -19.20 0.92 -29.19
CA GLY A 610 -18.92 2.22 -29.82
C GLY A 610 -17.48 2.64 -29.61
N VAL A 611 -16.95 2.44 -28.39
CA VAL A 611 -15.54 2.68 -28.05
C VAL A 611 -14.61 1.82 -28.90
N ASP A 612 -14.85 0.50 -29.01
CA ASP A 612 -13.97 -0.40 -29.77
C ASP A 612 -13.82 0.05 -31.24
N ALA A 613 -14.94 0.41 -31.88
CA ALA A 613 -14.93 0.90 -33.25
C ALA A 613 -14.21 2.25 -33.39
N LEU A 614 -14.39 3.14 -32.40
CA LEU A 614 -13.73 4.45 -32.36
C LEU A 614 -12.22 4.33 -32.14
N THR A 615 -11.78 3.54 -31.17
CA THR A 615 -10.36 3.29 -30.89
C THR A 615 -9.68 2.64 -32.10
N TYR A 616 -10.31 1.64 -32.74
CA TYR A 616 -9.78 1.03 -33.96
C TYR A 616 -9.60 2.05 -35.08
N GLN A 617 -10.59 2.92 -35.28
CA GLN A 617 -10.54 3.91 -36.33
C GLN A 617 -9.47 4.97 -36.02
N TRP A 618 -9.40 5.47 -34.78
CA TRP A 618 -8.34 6.40 -34.34
C TRP A 618 -6.94 5.80 -34.56
N GLN A 619 -6.74 4.50 -34.28
CA GLN A 619 -5.47 3.80 -34.55
C GLN A 619 -5.11 3.80 -36.04
N GLN A 620 -6.08 3.62 -36.95
CA GLN A 620 -5.81 3.69 -38.40
C GLN A 620 -5.38 5.08 -38.84
N ASP A 621 -6.10 6.10 -38.35
CA ASP A 621 -5.82 7.50 -38.60
C ASP A 621 -4.40 7.88 -38.13
N GLU A 622 -4.02 7.42 -36.93
CA GLU A 622 -2.69 7.62 -36.37
C GLU A 622 -1.58 6.87 -37.14
N GLN A 623 -1.83 5.62 -37.56
CA GLN A 623 -0.88 4.85 -38.38
C GLN A 623 -0.63 5.53 -39.74
N GLY A 624 -1.69 6.01 -40.41
CA GLY A 624 -1.58 6.74 -41.67
C GLY A 624 -0.71 7.99 -41.55
N ARG A 625 -0.84 8.71 -40.42
CA ARG A 625 -0.01 9.88 -40.12
C ARG A 625 1.47 9.55 -39.96
N ILE A 626 1.78 8.42 -39.32
CA ILE A 626 3.17 7.94 -39.16
C ILE A 626 3.79 7.59 -40.51
N ASP A 627 3.04 6.89 -41.36
CA ASP A 627 3.51 6.47 -42.68
C ASP A 627 3.77 7.66 -43.62
N ASP A 628 3.07 8.78 -43.40
CA ASP A 628 3.19 10.04 -44.16
C ASP A 628 4.33 10.98 -43.69
N GLN A 629 5.11 10.61 -42.67
CA GLN A 629 6.17 11.43 -42.03
C GLN A 629 7.29 11.97 -42.95
N ASN A 630 7.30 11.65 -44.25
CA ASN A 630 8.25 12.25 -45.21
C ASN A 630 7.83 13.62 -45.79
N HIS A 631 6.60 14.13 -45.55
CA HIS A 631 6.11 15.29 -46.31
C HIS A 631 5.15 16.29 -45.60
N GLN A 632 5.12 16.42 -44.28
CA GLN A 632 4.24 17.42 -43.67
C GLN A 632 4.82 18.85 -43.73
N GLN A 633 4.42 19.59 -44.76
CA GLN A 633 4.37 21.06 -44.76
C GLN A 633 3.14 21.53 -43.96
N ASN A 634 3.35 22.58 -43.16
CA ASN A 634 2.36 23.34 -42.39
C ASN A 634 0.98 23.47 -43.06
N GLY A 635 -0.08 23.11 -42.33
CA GLY A 635 -1.46 23.57 -42.62
C GLY A 635 -2.56 22.52 -42.75
N LYS A 636 -2.28 21.22 -42.57
CA LYS A 636 -3.30 20.14 -42.66
C LYS A 636 -3.52 19.40 -41.33
N THR A 637 -3.61 20.14 -40.23
CA THR A 637 -3.75 19.60 -38.86
C THR A 637 -4.96 18.68 -38.69
N PHE A 638 -6.00 18.75 -39.55
CA PHE A 638 -7.23 17.95 -39.39
C PHE A 638 -7.39 16.75 -40.30
N THR A 639 -6.63 16.62 -41.40
CA THR A 639 -6.83 15.50 -42.33
C THR A 639 -6.48 14.15 -41.71
N GLY A 640 -5.71 14.15 -40.61
CA GLY A 640 -5.30 12.94 -39.88
C GLY A 640 -6.33 12.42 -38.89
N ARG A 641 -7.49 13.05 -38.68
CA ARG A 641 -8.53 12.59 -37.73
C ARG A 641 -9.96 12.60 -38.30
N GLU A 642 -10.12 12.78 -39.61
CA GLU A 642 -11.45 12.91 -40.24
C GLU A 642 -12.32 11.67 -40.03
N GLY A 643 -11.73 10.47 -40.06
CA GLY A 643 -12.51 9.27 -39.83
C GLY A 643 -12.87 9.05 -38.35
N GLN A 644 -12.08 9.60 -37.40
CA GLN A 644 -12.40 9.55 -35.96
C GLN A 644 -13.65 10.38 -35.71
N LEU A 645 -13.66 11.59 -36.27
CA LEU A 645 -14.79 12.50 -36.24
C LEU A 645 -16.02 11.91 -36.95
N GLU A 646 -15.86 11.25 -38.10
CA GLU A 646 -16.97 10.55 -38.78
C GLU A 646 -17.53 9.40 -37.93
N SER A 647 -16.67 8.66 -37.24
CA SER A 647 -17.08 7.56 -36.33
C SER A 647 -17.84 8.09 -35.12
N LEU A 648 -17.36 9.17 -34.50
CA LEU A 648 -18.07 9.87 -33.42
C LEU A 648 -19.44 10.39 -33.86
N ALA A 649 -19.55 10.97 -35.07
CA ALA A 649 -20.84 11.41 -35.61
C ALA A 649 -21.83 10.23 -35.79
N LYS A 650 -21.36 9.05 -36.19
CA LYS A 650 -22.18 7.82 -36.29
C LYS A 650 -22.62 7.31 -34.93
N ILE A 651 -21.73 7.33 -33.93
CA ILE A 651 -22.04 6.96 -32.54
C ILE A 651 -23.12 7.92 -32.00
N TRP A 652 -22.94 9.23 -32.16
CA TRP A 652 -23.92 10.22 -31.74
C TRP A 652 -25.29 10.04 -32.41
N ALA A 653 -25.31 9.78 -33.73
CA ALA A 653 -26.56 9.52 -34.47
C ALA A 653 -27.30 8.29 -33.95
N THR A 654 -26.55 7.27 -33.52
CA THR A 654 -27.11 6.04 -32.96
C THR A 654 -27.69 6.26 -31.56
N ALA A 655 -27.02 7.06 -30.73
CA ALA A 655 -27.51 7.45 -29.41
C ALA A 655 -28.73 8.41 -29.48
N ASN A 656 -28.84 9.18 -30.57
CA ASN A 656 -29.85 10.23 -30.75
C ASN A 656 -30.78 9.99 -31.97
N PRO A 657 -31.52 8.87 -32.05
CA PRO A 657 -32.26 8.46 -33.25
C PRO A 657 -33.46 9.36 -33.61
N GLY A 658 -33.90 10.23 -32.70
CA GLY A 658 -35.01 11.16 -32.89
C GLY A 658 -34.65 12.47 -33.59
N GLN A 659 -33.36 12.76 -33.79
CA GLN A 659 -32.86 14.01 -34.37
C GLN A 659 -32.79 13.95 -35.91
N THR A 660 -33.94 13.67 -36.53
CA THR A 660 -34.10 13.18 -37.92
C THR A 660 -33.83 14.19 -39.05
N GLU A 661 -33.53 15.45 -38.75
CA GLU A 661 -33.25 16.46 -39.78
C GLU A 661 -31.80 16.41 -40.31
N ASN A 662 -30.89 15.76 -39.58
CA ASN A 662 -29.49 15.68 -39.93
C ASN A 662 -29.14 14.36 -40.64
N ASN A 663 -28.43 14.44 -41.76
CA ASN A 663 -27.88 13.28 -42.46
C ASN A 663 -26.38 13.10 -42.12
N SER A 664 -25.78 11.98 -42.53
CA SER A 664 -24.37 11.70 -42.23
C SER A 664 -23.42 12.84 -42.64
N TYR A 665 -23.72 13.54 -43.73
CA TYR A 665 -22.91 14.66 -44.20
C TYR A 665 -23.01 15.87 -43.26
N THR A 666 -24.21 16.23 -42.80
CA THR A 666 -24.37 17.39 -41.92
C THR A 666 -23.78 17.14 -40.53
N LEU A 667 -23.95 15.95 -39.96
CA LEU A 667 -23.33 15.59 -38.67
C LEU A 667 -21.81 15.59 -38.75
N THR A 668 -21.25 15.03 -39.83
CA THR A 668 -19.79 15.01 -40.05
C THR A 668 -19.27 16.44 -40.20
N ASN A 669 -19.95 17.31 -40.95
CA ASN A 669 -19.56 18.71 -41.07
C ASN A 669 -19.65 19.47 -39.73
N GLU A 670 -20.71 19.23 -38.94
CA GLU A 670 -20.89 19.85 -37.62
C GLU A 670 -19.77 19.47 -36.65
N ILE A 671 -19.44 18.18 -36.51
CA ILE A 671 -18.36 17.75 -35.61
C ILE A 671 -16.98 18.21 -36.09
N ASN A 672 -16.73 18.24 -37.40
CA ASN A 672 -15.49 18.80 -37.96
C ASN A 672 -15.34 20.29 -37.67
N ALA A 673 -16.43 21.06 -37.78
CA ALA A 673 -16.42 22.48 -37.43
C ALA A 673 -16.15 22.68 -35.93
N ALA A 674 -16.77 21.87 -35.07
CA ALA A 674 -16.53 21.92 -33.62
C ALA A 674 -15.07 21.57 -33.28
N ALA A 675 -14.49 20.59 -33.97
CA ALA A 675 -13.09 20.23 -33.78
C ALA A 675 -12.13 21.34 -34.25
N PHE A 676 -12.39 21.95 -35.40
CA PHE A 676 -11.63 23.11 -35.86
C PHE A 676 -11.66 24.27 -34.84
N ASP A 677 -12.85 24.57 -34.30
CA ASP A 677 -13.00 25.60 -33.28
C ASP A 677 -12.27 25.23 -31.98
N GLY A 678 -12.34 23.96 -31.55
CA GLY A 678 -11.60 23.45 -30.40
C GLY A 678 -10.09 23.62 -30.54
N ASN A 679 -9.54 23.25 -31.70
CA ASN A 679 -8.13 23.45 -32.04
C ASN A 679 -7.73 24.94 -32.01
N ALA A 680 -8.54 25.80 -32.64
CA ALA A 680 -8.28 27.24 -32.66
C ALA A 680 -8.31 27.86 -31.26
N ARG A 681 -9.24 27.42 -30.39
CA ARG A 681 -9.29 27.85 -28.99
C ARG A 681 -8.07 27.38 -28.21
N ALA A 682 -7.69 26.11 -28.34
CA ALA A 682 -6.49 25.56 -27.71
C ALA A 682 -5.24 26.34 -28.13
N ARG A 683 -5.10 26.66 -29.43
CA ARG A 683 -3.99 27.49 -29.92
C ARG A 683 -3.96 28.87 -29.25
N GLY A 684 -5.12 29.49 -29.07
CA GLY A 684 -5.23 30.77 -28.38
C GLY A 684 -4.80 30.75 -26.91
N LEU A 685 -4.84 29.59 -26.24
CA LEU A 685 -4.38 29.44 -24.86
C LEU A 685 -2.85 29.39 -24.74
N ALA A 686 -2.13 28.96 -25.77
CA ALA A 686 -0.66 28.90 -25.73
C ALA A 686 0.01 30.30 -25.70
N GLY A 687 -0.76 31.37 -25.95
CA GLY A 687 -0.24 32.74 -26.08
C GLY A 687 0.49 32.97 -27.40
N ASP A 688 0.77 34.24 -27.74
CA ASP A 688 1.69 34.55 -28.84
C ASP A 688 3.10 34.09 -28.44
N GLN A 689 3.59 33.00 -29.03
CA GLN A 689 4.96 32.49 -28.89
C GLN A 689 6.00 33.45 -29.48
#